data_AF-A0A931XJC4-F1
#
_entry.id   AF-A0A931XJC4-F1
#
_cell.length_a   1.000
_cell.length_b   1.000
_cell.length_c   1.000
_cell.angle_alpha   90.00
_cell.angle_beta   90.00
_cell.angle_gamma   90.00
#
_symmetry.space_group_name_H-M   'P 1'
#
loop_
_entity.id
_entity.type
_entity.pdbx_description
1 polymer ?
#
loop_
_entity_poly.entity_id
_entity_poly.type
_entity_poly.pdbx_seq_one_letter_code
_entity_poly.pdbx_strand_id
1 'polypeptide(L)'
;MFTKIVQLVLIFSLLFLSSVGFSNQLYATDLDYDFDSDSELAGWTVSSHGGRVITDNGVLTLEAINNVGFPYIFPNNFTLPDDDYYIEFKYQFAGDTKYGYGIGLSDNLPVDYRSNPLSDSDYIFVVWPGQFPTYGIGSAVCPIDDISCQSDKYYAAAYYGTFDTWNTARLEYSNKSYKLFIDNLLVFESEQSTKKITNIWVGEFQTVNNLPWGRLKIDYIKSGPLSTSETNPIVVIPGVGGSWDFGAILKGETGTDWKVPSFIDLYDNLTNSLVNAGYEKDKNLFVFGYDWRKGLNDLSVDLDNYVNGLVSQGKIGATDKIDFIGHSYGGLVARAYGQKIGTDKIDKIITAGSPHQGLIDSYGLWEGATVWKNVWWQRAALELMIKLNQKAGENRVAVVRRLAPGTKDILPTFDFLKKNDILLSSGSILQKNLTLNDLNNDTATIAGVLWANGGNSNQTDRFLKVVDRGWLEKTQGQWEDGKPTGSAFETTNDGDGAVLSLSAVASFTNQSLIGTNHEEIVGNKTGIEKIFDELGLDKSKVVTDVTPDSRKSVFIASLRSPGTLHVCDETDVCDGSLGIYLADEKLFFLPGYSDHALTTTVEANGETGKYQLFVGDMDEDQTNWTEERGNLISPNQVDTYPDDAQTSDRSFDEDLSILNGLIPNWDKKNLMAVARSEAQPKSKRIVAIRQLRELLSGLAIKAYKNNKTDQIEAIIDVWKDIDDLAETVIGSDNSTKTVFLNANILQVEAYKTLADNLLKNSSSYYAGTFYALFTDRFAEAKELKTSKRDISLDKTLSSRYLLLTALGVR
;
A
#
# COMPACT_ATOMS: atom_id res chain seq x y z
N MET A 1 -44.85 -43.30 6.44
CA MET A 1 -43.83 -42.49 7.17
C MET A 1 -43.22 -41.38 6.30
N PHE A 2 -43.25 -41.48 4.97
CA PHE A 2 -42.71 -40.47 4.05
C PHE A 2 -43.64 -39.29 3.71
N THR A 3 -44.93 -39.34 4.07
CA THR A 3 -45.89 -38.26 3.77
C THR A 3 -46.08 -37.24 4.89
N LYS A 4 -45.59 -37.51 6.11
CA LYS A 4 -45.63 -36.55 7.23
C LYS A 4 -44.37 -35.66 7.35
N ILE A 5 -43.29 -36.01 6.64
CA ILE A 5 -42.05 -35.22 6.65
C ILE A 5 -42.14 -34.06 5.64
N VAL A 6 -42.85 -34.22 4.52
CA VAL A 6 -43.01 -33.17 3.51
C VAL A 6 -43.95 -32.03 3.97
N GLN A 7 -44.96 -32.33 4.81
CA GLN A 7 -45.80 -31.28 5.41
C GLN A 7 -45.12 -30.51 6.54
N LEU A 8 -44.14 -31.09 7.23
CA LEU A 8 -43.38 -30.36 8.26
C LEU A 8 -42.32 -29.42 7.65
N VAL A 9 -41.74 -29.81 6.50
CA VAL A 9 -40.78 -28.97 5.76
C VAL A 9 -41.45 -27.79 5.06
N LEU A 10 -42.70 -27.94 4.60
CA LEU A 10 -43.48 -26.84 4.00
C LEU A 10 -44.03 -25.84 5.03
N ILE A 11 -44.31 -26.27 6.27
CA ILE A 11 -44.75 -25.35 7.35
C ILE A 11 -43.56 -24.60 7.96
N PHE A 12 -42.36 -25.20 8.01
CA PHE A 12 -41.15 -24.49 8.46
C PHE A 12 -40.61 -23.50 7.42
N SER A 13 -40.84 -23.72 6.12
CA SER A 13 -40.46 -22.76 5.07
C SER A 13 -41.46 -21.61 4.89
N LEU A 14 -42.73 -21.78 5.30
CA LEU A 14 -43.72 -20.68 5.36
C LEU A 14 -43.60 -19.83 6.63
N LEU A 15 -43.00 -20.34 7.71
CA LEU A 15 -42.68 -19.56 8.93
C LEU A 15 -41.33 -18.83 8.87
N PHE A 16 -40.49 -19.12 7.87
CA PHE A 16 -39.25 -18.37 7.60
C PHE A 16 -39.37 -17.32 6.48
N LEU A 17 -40.53 -17.22 5.84
CA LEU A 17 -40.86 -16.21 4.82
C LEU A 17 -41.74 -15.06 5.36
N SER A 18 -41.86 -14.92 6.69
CA SER A 18 -42.60 -13.82 7.34
C SER A 18 -41.79 -13.04 8.39
N SER A 19 -40.47 -13.19 8.43
CA SER A 19 -39.57 -12.35 9.24
C SER A 19 -38.44 -11.67 8.44
N VAL A 20 -38.38 -11.86 7.13
CA VAL A 20 -37.50 -11.09 6.23
C VAL A 20 -38.36 -10.08 5.47
N GLY A 21 -38.86 -9.15 6.26
CA GLY A 21 -39.54 -7.94 5.84
C GLY A 21 -39.16 -6.79 6.78
N PHE A 22 -37.94 -6.82 7.34
CA PHE A 22 -37.27 -5.55 7.59
C PHE A 22 -36.93 -5.03 6.20
N SER A 23 -37.84 -4.24 5.65
CA SER A 23 -37.39 -3.10 4.86
C SER A 23 -36.20 -2.52 5.62
N ASN A 24 -35.03 -2.49 4.99
CA ASN A 24 -34.10 -1.41 5.25
C ASN A 24 -34.90 -0.13 4.93
N GLN A 25 -35.74 0.32 5.86
CA GLN A 25 -35.85 1.74 6.07
C GLN A 25 -34.45 2.12 6.48
N LEU A 26 -33.69 2.62 5.50
CA LEU A 26 -32.73 3.65 5.81
C LEU A 26 -33.45 4.58 6.79
N TYR A 27 -33.05 4.56 8.05
CA TYR A 27 -33.20 5.75 8.88
C TYR A 27 -32.20 6.75 8.29
N ALA A 28 -32.49 7.26 7.10
CA ALA A 28 -31.87 8.45 6.57
C ALA A 28 -32.47 9.59 7.41
N THR A 29 -31.87 9.83 8.58
CA THR A 29 -32.11 11.03 9.38
C THR A 29 -31.37 12.25 8.81
N ASP A 30 -30.59 12.03 7.75
CA ASP A 30 -29.91 13.09 7.03
C ASP A 30 -30.89 13.71 6.03
N LEU A 31 -31.15 15.00 6.22
CA LEU A 31 -31.85 15.83 5.23
C LEU A 31 -30.78 16.59 4.45
N ASP A 32 -30.84 16.52 3.13
CA ASP A 32 -29.95 17.27 2.24
C ASP A 32 -30.77 17.85 1.09
N TYR A 33 -30.90 19.18 1.08
CA TYR A 33 -31.53 19.94 0.01
C TYR A 33 -30.49 20.86 -0.62
N ASP A 34 -30.00 20.51 -1.80
CA ASP A 34 -28.99 21.26 -2.57
C ASP A 34 -29.59 22.04 -3.77
N PHE A 35 -30.90 21.91 -4.01
CA PHE A 35 -31.69 22.68 -4.99
C PHE A 35 -31.18 22.65 -6.44
N ASP A 36 -30.51 21.55 -6.83
CA ASP A 36 -29.93 21.36 -8.17
C ASP A 36 -30.97 21.20 -9.29
N SER A 37 -32.23 20.93 -8.91
CA SER A 37 -33.32 20.75 -9.88
C SER A 37 -34.69 21.19 -9.34
N ASP A 38 -35.57 21.66 -10.23
CA ASP A 38 -36.98 21.94 -9.90
C ASP A 38 -37.72 20.72 -9.31
N SER A 39 -37.26 19.48 -9.58
CA SER A 39 -37.84 18.26 -9.02
C SER A 39 -37.72 18.15 -7.51
N GLU A 40 -36.77 18.84 -6.86
CA GLU A 40 -36.63 18.83 -5.40
C GLU A 40 -37.76 19.61 -4.70
N LEU A 41 -38.33 20.62 -5.35
CA LEU A 41 -39.51 21.32 -4.84
C LEU A 41 -40.77 20.43 -4.79
N ALA A 42 -40.79 19.26 -5.44
CA ALA A 42 -41.89 18.30 -5.29
C ALA A 42 -42.04 17.79 -3.85
N GLY A 43 -40.96 17.83 -3.06
CA GLY A 43 -40.96 17.52 -1.63
C GLY A 43 -41.46 18.65 -0.74
N TRP A 44 -41.84 19.80 -1.29
CA TRP A 44 -42.21 21.00 -0.54
C TRP A 44 -43.68 21.39 -0.76
N THR A 45 -44.33 21.88 0.29
CA THR A 45 -45.59 22.62 0.18
C THR A 45 -45.27 24.06 -0.16
N VAL A 46 -45.85 24.58 -1.24
CA VAL A 46 -45.58 25.93 -1.75
C VAL A 46 -46.86 26.75 -1.79
N SER A 47 -46.90 27.81 -0.99
CA SER A 47 -47.93 28.87 -1.04
C SER A 47 -47.33 30.11 -1.69
N SER A 48 -47.74 30.42 -2.92
CA SER A 48 -47.06 31.48 -3.70
C SER A 48 -47.32 32.89 -3.18
N HIS A 49 -48.47 33.15 -2.57
CA HIS A 49 -48.91 34.49 -2.12
C HIS A 49 -48.75 35.59 -3.18
N GLY A 50 -48.84 35.23 -4.47
CA GLY A 50 -48.59 36.17 -5.57
C GLY A 50 -47.11 36.48 -5.86
N GLY A 51 -46.17 35.83 -5.17
CA GLY A 51 -44.74 35.80 -5.46
C GLY A 51 -44.32 34.60 -6.31
N ARG A 52 -43.01 34.37 -6.36
CA ARG A 52 -42.35 33.34 -7.18
C ARG A 52 -41.29 32.58 -6.38
N VAL A 53 -41.26 31.26 -6.58
CA VAL A 53 -40.24 30.33 -6.07
C VAL A 53 -39.56 29.71 -7.29
N ILE A 54 -38.23 29.76 -7.35
CA ILE A 54 -37.43 29.29 -8.50
C ILE A 54 -36.20 28.56 -7.96
N THR A 55 -35.80 27.46 -8.58
CA THR A 55 -34.44 26.92 -8.43
C THR A 55 -33.64 27.17 -9.70
N ASP A 56 -32.43 27.73 -9.57
CA ASP A 56 -31.52 27.97 -10.70
C ASP A 56 -30.07 27.81 -10.25
N ASN A 57 -29.31 26.94 -10.94
CA ASN A 57 -27.91 26.60 -10.63
C ASN A 57 -27.66 26.26 -9.14
N GLY A 58 -28.47 25.38 -8.55
CA GLY A 58 -28.30 24.97 -7.15
C GLY A 58 -28.79 26.00 -6.12
N VAL A 59 -29.48 27.07 -6.53
CA VAL A 59 -29.96 28.11 -5.61
C VAL A 59 -31.47 28.24 -5.64
N LEU A 60 -32.11 28.03 -4.51
CA LEU A 60 -33.52 28.33 -4.28
C LEU A 60 -33.70 29.83 -4.05
N THR A 61 -34.52 30.48 -4.88
CA THR A 61 -34.86 31.90 -4.77
C THR A 61 -36.35 32.10 -4.55
N LEU A 62 -36.70 32.81 -3.47
CA LEU A 62 -38.04 33.32 -3.20
C LEU A 62 -38.07 34.84 -3.41
N GLU A 63 -39.07 35.32 -4.15
CA GLU A 63 -39.25 36.74 -4.43
C GLU A 63 -40.71 37.13 -4.62
N ALA A 64 -41.06 38.40 -4.38
CA ALA A 64 -42.38 38.91 -4.70
C ALA A 64 -42.49 39.33 -6.17
N ILE A 65 -43.65 39.12 -6.80
CA ILE A 65 -43.97 39.68 -8.11
C ILE A 65 -44.83 40.94 -7.89
N ASN A 66 -44.43 42.06 -8.50
CA ASN A 66 -45.17 43.34 -8.47
C ASN A 66 -45.54 43.83 -7.05
N ASN A 67 -44.77 43.47 -6.03
CA ASN A 67 -45.00 43.84 -4.62
C ASN A 67 -46.37 43.38 -4.05
N VAL A 68 -46.95 42.32 -4.60
CA VAL A 68 -48.27 41.82 -4.18
C VAL A 68 -48.18 41.01 -2.88
N GLY A 69 -47.22 40.09 -2.78
CA GLY A 69 -46.97 39.25 -1.59
C GLY A 69 -45.73 38.37 -1.79
N PHE A 70 -45.27 37.71 -0.74
CA PHE A 70 -44.02 36.93 -0.72
C PHE A 70 -44.33 35.44 -0.44
N PRO A 71 -43.73 34.48 -1.15
CA PRO A 71 -44.08 33.07 -0.99
C PRO A 71 -43.83 32.55 0.42
N TYR A 72 -44.57 31.52 0.83
CA TYR A 72 -44.37 30.74 2.04
C TYR A 72 -44.26 29.25 1.68
N ILE A 73 -43.16 28.62 2.05
CA ILE A 73 -42.87 27.23 1.73
C ILE A 73 -42.34 26.47 2.95
N PHE A 74 -42.58 25.17 2.98
CA PHE A 74 -42.02 24.25 3.97
C PHE A 74 -41.97 22.83 3.39
N PRO A 75 -41.02 21.98 3.81
CA PRO A 75 -40.93 20.61 3.34
C PRO A 75 -42.14 19.79 3.81
N ASN A 76 -42.62 18.87 2.97
CA ASN A 76 -43.74 17.98 3.29
C ASN A 76 -43.39 16.99 4.41
N ASN A 77 -42.11 16.61 4.52
CA ASN A 77 -41.55 15.81 5.59
C ASN A 77 -40.30 16.50 6.12
N PHE A 78 -40.29 16.82 7.41
CA PHE A 78 -39.11 17.28 8.14
C PHE A 78 -38.94 16.40 9.36
N THR A 79 -37.79 15.73 9.46
CA THR A 79 -37.50 14.81 10.56
C THR A 79 -36.05 14.98 10.95
N LEU A 80 -35.82 15.20 12.24
CA LEU A 80 -34.50 15.32 12.83
C LEU A 80 -34.23 14.12 13.76
N PRO A 81 -32.96 13.79 14.02
CA PRO A 81 -32.59 12.81 15.03
C PRO A 81 -33.24 13.06 16.40
N ASP A 82 -33.53 11.98 17.13
CA ASP A 82 -34.14 12.06 18.46
C ASP A 82 -33.18 12.63 19.52
N ASP A 83 -31.87 12.39 19.36
CA ASP A 83 -30.80 12.84 20.24
C ASP A 83 -30.16 14.15 19.75
N ASP A 84 -28.84 14.22 19.68
CA ASP A 84 -28.09 15.39 19.24
C ASP A 84 -28.16 15.52 17.71
N TYR A 85 -28.38 16.73 17.21
CA TYR A 85 -28.50 17.00 15.76
C TYR A 85 -27.95 18.38 15.38
N TYR A 86 -27.55 18.55 14.12
CA TYR A 86 -27.29 19.86 13.55
C TYR A 86 -28.30 20.19 12.45
N ILE A 87 -28.52 21.48 12.21
CA ILE A 87 -29.22 22.04 11.05
C ILE A 87 -28.33 23.14 10.49
N GLU A 88 -27.99 23.07 9.22
CA GLU A 88 -27.16 24.05 8.55
C GLU A 88 -27.84 24.54 7.28
N PHE A 89 -27.78 25.84 7.02
CA PHE A 89 -28.25 26.40 5.77
C PHE A 89 -27.41 27.61 5.38
N LYS A 90 -27.20 27.76 4.08
CA LYS A 90 -26.47 28.88 3.50
C LYS A 90 -27.44 29.78 2.74
N TYR A 91 -27.45 31.07 3.09
CA TYR A 91 -28.49 32.00 2.67
C TYR A 91 -27.95 33.39 2.33
N GLN A 92 -28.71 34.13 1.52
CA GLN A 92 -28.46 35.52 1.17
C GLN A 92 -29.78 36.29 1.03
N PHE A 93 -29.91 37.40 1.75
CA PHE A 93 -30.93 38.42 1.46
C PHE A 93 -30.44 39.36 0.36
N ALA A 94 -31.28 39.73 -0.58
CA ALA A 94 -30.93 40.67 -1.65
C ALA A 94 -32.07 41.65 -1.98
N GLY A 95 -31.73 42.91 -2.27
CA GLY A 95 -32.70 43.95 -2.62
C GLY A 95 -33.34 44.67 -1.43
N ASP A 96 -34.02 45.79 -1.70
CA ASP A 96 -34.64 46.66 -0.68
C ASP A 96 -35.91 46.00 -0.10
N THR A 97 -36.01 45.93 1.22
CA THR A 97 -37.20 45.45 1.91
C THR A 97 -37.60 46.35 3.07
N LYS A 98 -38.90 46.52 3.26
CA LYS A 98 -39.50 47.23 4.42
C LYS A 98 -40.28 46.32 5.35
N TYR A 99 -40.35 45.03 5.05
CA TYR A 99 -41.11 44.06 5.83
C TYR A 99 -40.49 42.66 5.77
N GLY A 100 -40.93 41.80 6.68
CA GLY A 100 -40.31 40.53 7.01
C GLY A 100 -40.62 39.38 6.05
N TYR A 101 -39.61 38.61 5.70
CA TYR A 101 -39.67 37.27 5.10
C TYR A 101 -38.38 36.58 5.53
N GLY A 102 -38.36 35.27 5.72
CA GLY A 102 -37.19 34.68 6.37
C GLY A 102 -37.07 33.17 6.32
N ILE A 103 -36.20 32.65 7.17
CA ILE A 103 -36.05 31.22 7.44
C ILE A 103 -36.38 31.01 8.91
N GLY A 104 -37.40 30.22 9.20
CA GLY A 104 -37.79 29.91 10.57
C GLY A 104 -37.60 28.43 10.91
N LEU A 105 -37.06 28.20 12.10
CA LEU A 105 -36.93 26.90 12.74
C LEU A 105 -37.85 26.90 13.95
N SER A 106 -38.83 26.00 13.99
CA SER A 106 -39.90 26.06 14.98
C SER A 106 -40.28 24.68 15.52
N ASP A 107 -40.93 24.67 16.69
CA ASP A 107 -41.55 23.46 17.28
C ASP A 107 -42.97 23.21 16.76
N ASN A 108 -43.54 24.17 16.04
CA ASN A 108 -44.84 24.09 15.37
C ASN A 108 -44.78 24.88 14.06
N LEU A 109 -45.36 24.33 13.00
CA LEU A 109 -45.43 25.03 11.72
C LEU A 109 -46.44 26.20 11.76
N PRO A 110 -46.04 27.45 11.42
CA PRO A 110 -46.97 28.57 11.37
C PRO A 110 -48.11 28.35 10.37
N VAL A 111 -49.32 28.74 10.77
CA VAL A 111 -50.52 28.67 9.92
C VAL A 111 -50.39 29.70 8.80
N ASP A 112 -50.53 29.22 7.56
CA ASP A 112 -50.52 30.04 6.36
C ASP A 112 -51.73 31.02 6.33
N TYR A 113 -51.54 32.21 5.75
CA TYR A 113 -52.52 33.29 5.66
C TYR A 113 -53.06 33.83 7.00
N ARG A 114 -52.21 34.00 8.01
CA ARG A 114 -52.63 34.64 9.28
C ARG A 114 -52.54 36.16 9.22
N SER A 115 -53.30 36.83 10.09
CA SER A 115 -53.31 38.30 10.21
C SER A 115 -52.39 38.84 11.32
N ASN A 116 -51.94 37.99 12.25
CA ASN A 116 -51.11 38.40 13.37
C ASN A 116 -49.63 38.45 12.98
N PRO A 117 -48.87 39.46 13.44
CA PRO A 117 -47.43 39.55 13.17
C PRO A 117 -46.67 38.38 13.79
N LEU A 118 -45.46 38.11 13.29
CA LEU A 118 -44.52 37.12 13.83
C LEU A 118 -44.32 37.36 15.34
N SER A 119 -44.45 36.29 16.12
CA SER A 119 -44.19 36.28 17.56
C SER A 119 -43.19 35.18 17.92
N ASP A 120 -42.61 35.27 19.12
CA ASP A 120 -41.70 34.28 19.72
C ASP A 120 -42.31 32.88 19.90
N SER A 121 -43.62 32.75 19.76
CA SER A 121 -44.32 31.45 19.71
C SER A 121 -44.19 30.74 18.36
N ASP A 122 -43.76 31.44 17.31
CA ASP A 122 -43.75 30.92 15.94
C ASP A 122 -42.39 30.36 15.52
N TYR A 123 -41.37 30.58 16.34
CA TYR A 123 -40.00 30.16 16.08
C TYR A 123 -39.27 29.82 17.37
N ILE A 124 -38.30 28.93 17.24
CA ILE A 124 -37.18 28.76 18.17
C ILE A 124 -36.05 29.67 17.68
N PHE A 125 -35.75 29.62 16.38
CA PHE A 125 -34.85 30.55 15.71
C PHE A 125 -35.48 31.07 14.42
N VAL A 126 -35.27 32.35 14.11
CA VAL A 126 -35.76 32.94 12.87
C VAL A 126 -34.73 33.90 12.29
N VAL A 127 -34.37 33.72 11.03
CA VAL A 127 -33.60 34.70 10.28
C VAL A 127 -34.58 35.66 9.64
N TRP A 128 -34.57 36.92 10.08
CA TRP A 128 -35.61 37.90 9.73
C TRP A 128 -35.02 39.27 9.39
N PRO A 129 -35.50 39.95 8.33
CA PRO A 129 -35.11 41.31 7.98
C PRO A 129 -35.36 42.29 9.12
N GLY A 130 -34.37 43.12 9.40
CA GLY A 130 -34.48 44.29 10.28
C GLY A 130 -34.72 45.55 9.46
N GLN A 131 -34.06 46.64 9.85
CA GLN A 131 -34.00 47.83 9.02
C GLN A 131 -32.99 47.60 7.89
N PHE A 132 -33.46 47.62 6.63
CA PHE A 132 -32.56 47.50 5.47
C PHE A 132 -31.35 48.46 5.62
N PRO A 133 -30.10 47.98 5.40
CA PRO A 133 -29.71 46.68 4.81
C PRO A 133 -29.31 45.60 5.82
N THR A 134 -29.94 45.53 7.00
CA THR A 134 -29.60 44.51 8.02
C THR A 134 -30.70 43.48 8.22
N TYR A 135 -30.31 42.28 8.65
CA TYR A 135 -31.20 41.25 9.18
C TYR A 135 -30.71 40.80 10.55
N GLY A 136 -31.59 40.18 11.33
CA GLY A 136 -31.25 39.55 12.59
C GLY A 136 -31.60 38.07 12.59
N ILE A 137 -30.89 37.30 13.42
CA ILE A 137 -31.31 35.95 13.78
C ILE A 137 -31.93 36.03 15.17
N GLY A 138 -33.27 36.04 15.25
CA GLY A 138 -34.00 36.01 16.51
C GLY A 138 -33.93 34.63 17.14
N SER A 139 -33.84 34.58 18.48
CA SER A 139 -33.98 33.36 19.26
C SER A 139 -35.15 33.51 20.24
N ALA A 140 -35.94 32.47 20.42
CA ALA A 140 -36.92 32.38 21.50
C ALA A 140 -36.35 31.68 22.74
N VAL A 141 -35.28 30.90 22.61
CA VAL A 141 -34.64 30.21 23.74
C VAL A 141 -33.69 31.14 24.48
N CYS A 142 -33.60 30.95 25.79
CA CYS A 142 -32.79 31.83 26.64
C CYS A 142 -31.29 31.62 26.40
N PRO A 143 -30.51 32.69 26.16
CA PRO A 143 -29.06 32.56 26.09
C PRO A 143 -28.45 32.33 27.48
N ILE A 144 -27.30 31.66 27.52
CA ILE A 144 -26.58 31.34 28.77
C ILE A 144 -26.06 32.57 29.53
N ASP A 145 -25.91 33.70 28.84
CA ASP A 145 -25.39 34.95 29.40
C ASP A 145 -26.48 35.94 29.86
N ASP A 146 -27.76 35.68 29.58
CA ASP A 146 -28.89 36.51 30.02
C ASP A 146 -29.69 35.86 31.15
N ILE A 147 -29.24 36.11 32.38
CA ILE A 147 -29.88 35.62 33.62
C ILE A 147 -31.31 36.18 33.80
N SER A 148 -31.70 37.23 33.07
CA SER A 148 -33.05 37.80 33.15
C SER A 148 -34.07 37.05 32.27
N CYS A 149 -33.60 36.22 31.34
CA CYS A 149 -34.48 35.42 30.51
C CYS A 149 -35.10 34.26 31.30
N GLN A 150 -36.43 34.13 31.22
CA GLN A 150 -37.16 33.02 31.85
C GLN A 150 -38.12 32.36 30.86
N SER A 151 -38.20 31.02 30.94
CA SER A 151 -39.22 30.20 30.27
C SER A 151 -39.19 30.21 28.72
N ASP A 152 -38.02 30.24 28.09
CA ASP A 152 -37.88 30.21 26.62
C ASP A 152 -38.74 31.29 25.90
N LYS A 153 -38.64 32.50 26.45
CA LYS A 153 -39.24 33.74 25.93
C LYS A 153 -38.19 34.83 25.78
N TYR A 154 -37.16 34.55 25.01
CA TYR A 154 -36.18 35.55 24.60
C TYR A 154 -36.69 36.33 23.38
N TYR A 155 -36.46 37.64 23.35
CA TYR A 155 -37.02 38.54 22.32
C TYR A 155 -35.94 39.44 21.70
N ALA A 156 -34.70 38.96 21.60
CA ALA A 156 -33.64 39.72 20.94
C ALA A 156 -32.92 38.87 19.88
N ALA A 157 -32.19 39.57 19.00
CA ALA A 157 -31.39 38.93 17.98
C ALA A 157 -30.12 38.32 18.61
N ALA A 158 -29.91 37.03 18.36
CA ALA A 158 -28.68 36.30 18.61
C ALA A 158 -27.52 36.76 17.72
N TYR A 159 -27.84 37.30 16.53
CA TYR A 159 -26.86 37.79 15.57
C TYR A 159 -27.46 38.86 14.65
N TYR A 160 -26.64 39.77 14.13
CA TYR A 160 -27.01 40.72 13.08
C TYR A 160 -26.10 40.57 11.87
N GLY A 161 -26.68 40.45 10.69
CA GLY A 161 -25.96 40.37 9.41
C GLY A 161 -26.37 41.49 8.44
N THR A 162 -25.76 41.49 7.26
CA THR A 162 -26.02 42.48 6.21
C THR A 162 -26.47 41.83 4.91
N PHE A 163 -27.29 42.55 4.16
CA PHE A 163 -27.80 42.12 2.85
C PHE A 163 -26.67 41.97 1.82
N ASP A 164 -26.97 41.31 0.70
CA ASP A 164 -26.10 41.07 -0.44
C ASP A 164 -24.81 40.28 -0.12
N THR A 165 -24.77 39.60 1.02
CA THR A 165 -23.66 38.73 1.46
C THR A 165 -24.20 37.32 1.73
N TRP A 166 -23.50 36.29 1.26
CA TRP A 166 -23.80 34.90 1.62
C TRP A 166 -23.25 34.62 3.01
N ASN A 167 -24.08 34.00 3.85
CA ASN A 167 -23.68 33.55 5.19
C ASN A 167 -24.16 32.10 5.38
N THR A 168 -23.38 31.32 6.12
CA THR A 168 -23.78 29.99 6.59
C THR A 168 -24.22 30.09 8.04
N ALA A 169 -25.45 29.65 8.34
CA ALA A 169 -25.91 29.46 9.71
C ALA A 169 -25.97 27.97 10.03
N ARG A 170 -25.28 27.57 11.09
CA ARG A 170 -25.28 26.22 11.63
C ARG A 170 -25.80 26.24 13.06
N LEU A 171 -26.91 25.55 13.30
CA LEU A 171 -27.42 25.26 14.63
C LEU A 171 -27.06 23.86 15.05
N GLU A 172 -26.60 23.72 16.28
CA GLU A 172 -26.29 22.46 16.93
C GLU A 172 -27.14 22.32 18.17
N TYR A 173 -27.87 21.20 18.29
CA TYR A 173 -28.63 20.85 19.48
C TYR A 173 -27.95 19.66 20.15
N SER A 174 -27.52 19.85 21.40
CA SER A 174 -27.01 18.78 22.24
C SER A 174 -27.29 19.05 23.71
N ASN A 175 -27.48 18.01 24.52
CA ASN A 175 -27.77 18.15 25.96
C ASN A 175 -28.91 19.14 26.30
N LYS A 176 -29.92 19.21 25.42
CA LYS A 176 -31.05 20.16 25.50
C LYS A 176 -30.68 21.65 25.36
N SER A 177 -29.50 21.97 24.86
CA SER A 177 -29.04 23.33 24.57
C SER A 177 -28.79 23.50 23.07
N TYR A 178 -28.89 24.74 22.60
CA TYR A 178 -28.59 25.16 21.24
C TYR A 178 -27.31 25.99 21.18
N LYS A 179 -26.44 25.68 20.21
CA LYS A 179 -25.36 26.56 19.76
C LYS A 179 -25.63 27.03 18.34
N LEU A 180 -25.43 28.31 18.08
CA LEU A 180 -25.56 28.91 16.77
C LEU A 180 -24.19 29.41 16.31
N PHE A 181 -23.76 28.94 15.15
CA PHE A 181 -22.57 29.37 14.45
C PHE A 181 -22.96 30.15 13.19
N ILE A 182 -22.26 31.25 12.94
CA ILE A 182 -22.34 32.01 11.68
C ILE A 182 -20.97 32.03 11.06
N ASP A 183 -20.85 31.50 9.84
CA ASP A 183 -19.58 31.34 9.12
C ASP A 183 -18.49 30.70 10.01
N ASN A 184 -18.88 29.61 10.70
CA ASN A 184 -18.08 28.84 11.67
C ASN A 184 -17.70 29.58 12.98
N LEU A 185 -18.20 30.80 13.22
CA LEU A 185 -18.01 31.51 14.47
C LEU A 185 -19.21 31.27 15.41
N LEU A 186 -18.96 30.77 16.62
CA LEU A 186 -20.00 30.67 17.67
C LEU A 186 -20.49 32.07 18.05
N VAL A 187 -21.77 32.34 17.84
CA VAL A 187 -22.39 33.65 18.12
C VAL A 187 -23.45 33.60 19.22
N PHE A 188 -23.97 32.42 19.55
CA PHE A 188 -25.00 32.25 20.57
C PHE A 188 -24.97 30.83 21.15
N GLU A 189 -25.19 30.72 22.46
CA GLU A 189 -25.34 29.48 23.20
C GLU A 189 -26.52 29.61 24.18
N SER A 190 -27.42 28.63 24.21
CA SER A 190 -28.61 28.66 25.05
C SER A 190 -28.41 27.96 26.40
N GLU A 191 -29.21 28.36 27.38
CA GLU A 191 -29.55 27.50 28.51
C GLU A 191 -30.26 26.22 28.04
N GLN A 192 -30.42 25.26 28.95
CA GLN A 192 -31.25 24.08 28.66
C GLN A 192 -32.69 24.51 28.35
N SER A 193 -33.17 24.17 27.16
CA SER A 193 -34.50 24.48 26.65
C SER A 193 -35.37 23.23 26.60
N THR A 194 -36.68 23.43 26.76
CA THR A 194 -37.67 22.37 26.49
C THR A 194 -38.19 22.39 25.06
N LYS A 195 -37.89 23.44 24.29
CA LYS A 195 -38.29 23.58 22.88
C LYS A 195 -37.35 22.76 21.99
N LYS A 196 -37.90 21.89 21.16
CA LYS A 196 -37.16 21.12 20.14
C LYS A 196 -37.62 21.55 18.76
N ILE A 197 -36.68 21.80 17.83
CA ILE A 197 -37.03 22.09 16.45
C ILE A 197 -37.67 20.84 15.83
N THR A 198 -38.83 21.02 15.21
CA THR A 198 -39.59 19.96 14.53
C THR A 198 -40.06 20.39 13.14
N ASN A 199 -39.85 21.66 12.78
CA ASN A 199 -40.24 22.22 11.50
C ASN A 199 -39.20 23.25 11.03
N ILE A 200 -39.03 23.33 9.72
CA ILE A 200 -38.39 24.44 9.03
C ILE A 200 -39.39 25.04 8.04
N TRP A 201 -39.39 26.36 7.90
CA TRP A 201 -40.21 27.07 6.94
C TRP A 201 -39.45 28.26 6.38
N VAL A 202 -39.78 28.64 5.15
CA VAL A 202 -39.09 29.71 4.42
C VAL A 202 -40.14 30.64 3.81
N GLY A 203 -39.97 31.95 3.98
CA GLY A 203 -40.82 32.98 3.39
C GLY A 203 -41.64 33.78 4.40
N GLU A 204 -42.87 34.14 4.03
CA GLU A 204 -43.78 34.95 4.85
C GLU A 204 -45.19 34.33 4.87
N PHE A 205 -45.62 33.87 6.04
CA PHE A 205 -46.93 33.23 6.25
C PHE A 205 -48.07 34.24 6.52
N GLN A 206 -47.75 35.52 6.69
CA GLN A 206 -48.73 36.59 6.97
C GLN A 206 -49.32 37.18 5.69
N THR A 207 -50.56 37.66 5.82
CA THR A 207 -51.22 38.44 4.76
C THR A 207 -50.76 39.89 4.75
N VAL A 208 -49.67 40.17 4.05
CA VAL A 208 -49.14 41.54 3.91
C VAL A 208 -49.08 41.93 2.44
N ASN A 209 -49.87 42.94 2.05
CA ASN A 209 -49.97 43.41 0.68
C ASN A 209 -49.33 44.80 0.54
N ASN A 210 -48.81 45.12 -0.65
CA ASN A 210 -48.36 46.46 -1.07
C ASN A 210 -47.14 47.02 -0.31
N LEU A 211 -46.16 46.18 0.03
CA LEU A 211 -44.87 46.61 0.56
C LEU A 211 -43.73 46.24 -0.42
N PRO A 212 -42.61 46.98 -0.45
CA PRO A 212 -41.44 46.57 -1.19
C PRO A 212 -40.81 45.33 -0.53
N TRP A 213 -40.62 44.29 -1.32
CA TRP A 213 -39.99 43.04 -0.93
C TRP A 213 -38.62 42.90 -1.58
N GLY A 214 -37.69 42.30 -0.84
CA GLY A 214 -36.43 41.83 -1.42
C GLY A 214 -36.56 40.40 -1.96
N ARG A 215 -35.46 39.67 -1.92
CA ARG A 215 -35.32 38.29 -2.34
C ARG A 215 -34.58 37.51 -1.28
N LEU A 216 -35.02 36.28 -1.02
CA LEU A 216 -34.29 35.33 -0.20
C LEU A 216 -33.72 34.25 -1.11
N LYS A 217 -32.41 34.07 -1.04
CA LYS A 217 -31.70 32.98 -1.72
C LYS A 217 -31.19 31.99 -0.70
N ILE A 218 -31.28 30.71 -1.02
CA ILE A 218 -30.78 29.59 -0.21
C ILE A 218 -30.01 28.68 -1.15
N ASP A 219 -28.76 28.41 -0.79
CA ASP A 219 -27.85 27.52 -1.53
C ASP A 219 -28.15 26.07 -1.14
N TYR A 220 -28.19 25.78 0.17
CA TYR A 220 -28.55 24.46 0.66
C TYR A 220 -29.21 24.53 2.04
N ILE A 221 -29.90 23.45 2.41
CA ILE A 221 -30.36 23.15 3.77
C ILE A 221 -29.98 21.69 4.08
N LYS A 222 -29.14 21.50 5.10
CA LYS A 222 -28.64 20.20 5.54
C LYS A 222 -28.99 19.97 7.01
N SER A 223 -29.25 18.74 7.40
CA SER A 223 -29.30 18.35 8.81
C SER A 223 -28.87 16.91 8.97
N GLY A 224 -28.37 16.56 10.14
CA GLY A 224 -28.01 15.20 10.49
C GLY A 224 -27.75 15.05 11.97
N PRO A 225 -27.38 13.85 12.45
CA PRO A 225 -26.96 13.67 13.83
C PRO A 225 -25.76 14.58 14.14
N LEU A 226 -25.75 15.17 15.33
CA LEU A 226 -24.52 15.72 15.87
C LEU A 226 -23.68 14.49 16.15
N SER A 227 -22.66 14.24 15.33
CA SER A 227 -21.67 13.23 15.69
C SER A 227 -21.14 13.62 17.06
N THR A 228 -21.47 12.84 18.09
CA THR A 228 -20.89 12.98 19.44
C THR A 228 -19.43 12.54 19.48
N SER A 229 -18.79 12.43 18.32
CA SER A 229 -17.35 12.46 18.22
C SER A 229 -16.98 13.37 17.07
N GLU A 230 -16.46 14.55 17.40
CA GLU A 230 -15.23 15.02 16.77
C GLU A 230 -14.22 13.86 16.90
N THR A 231 -14.30 12.89 16.01
CA THR A 231 -13.26 11.89 15.87
C THR A 231 -12.14 12.61 15.13
N ASN A 232 -10.99 12.74 15.77
CA ASN A 232 -9.79 13.18 15.08
C ASN A 232 -9.63 12.35 13.80
N PRO A 233 -9.35 12.97 12.65
CA PRO A 233 -9.09 12.21 11.44
C PRO A 233 -8.05 11.12 11.67
N ILE A 234 -8.31 9.91 11.17
CA ILE A 234 -7.39 8.78 11.28
C ILE A 234 -6.61 8.63 9.98
N VAL A 235 -5.30 8.43 10.11
CA VAL A 235 -4.44 7.99 9.02
C VAL A 235 -3.86 6.61 9.36
N VAL A 236 -4.26 5.59 8.60
CA VAL A 236 -3.69 4.24 8.66
C VAL A 236 -2.44 4.18 7.78
N ILE A 237 -1.34 3.67 8.34
CA ILE A 237 -0.02 3.61 7.68
C ILE A 237 0.42 2.14 7.60
N PRO A 238 0.44 1.53 6.39
CA PRO A 238 0.83 0.13 6.20
C PRO A 238 2.27 -0.20 6.61
N GLY A 239 2.56 -1.49 6.78
CA GLY A 239 3.92 -2.03 6.92
C GLY A 239 4.70 -2.11 5.60
N VAL A 240 5.94 -2.58 5.69
CA VAL A 240 6.82 -2.79 4.53
C VAL A 240 6.16 -3.71 3.49
N GLY A 241 6.27 -3.36 2.21
CA GLY A 241 5.63 -4.10 1.12
C GLY A 241 4.11 -3.94 1.02
N GLY A 242 3.46 -3.24 1.97
CA GLY A 242 2.00 -3.11 2.03
C GLY A 242 1.44 -2.07 1.05
N SER A 243 2.29 -1.21 0.50
CA SER A 243 1.95 -0.23 -0.53
C SER A 243 2.72 -0.52 -1.80
N TRP A 244 2.08 -0.38 -2.95
CA TRP A 244 2.69 -0.61 -4.26
C TRP A 244 2.42 0.58 -5.18
N ASP A 245 3.48 1.06 -5.81
CA ASP A 245 3.43 1.73 -7.10
C ASP A 245 4.06 0.77 -8.10
N PHE A 246 3.25 0.14 -8.95
CA PHE A 246 3.72 -0.90 -9.88
C PHE A 246 4.79 -0.36 -10.82
N GLY A 247 4.63 0.87 -11.32
CA GLY A 247 5.63 1.52 -12.16
C GLY A 247 6.97 1.67 -11.44
N ALA A 248 6.94 2.13 -10.20
CA ALA A 248 8.14 2.34 -9.39
C ALA A 248 8.84 1.03 -9.00
N ILE A 249 8.08 -0.01 -8.62
CA ILE A 249 8.62 -1.33 -8.25
C ILE A 249 9.20 -2.01 -9.49
N LEU A 250 8.44 -2.06 -10.59
CA LEU A 250 8.89 -2.72 -11.81
C LEU A 250 10.05 -1.97 -12.46
N LYS A 251 10.09 -0.63 -12.46
CA LYS A 251 11.19 0.12 -13.11
C LYS A 251 12.36 0.47 -12.19
N GLY A 252 12.20 0.26 -10.88
CA GLY A 252 13.23 0.62 -9.90
C GLY A 252 13.45 2.13 -9.84
N GLU A 253 12.40 2.89 -10.12
CA GLU A 253 12.37 4.35 -10.18
C GLU A 253 11.53 4.92 -9.03
N THR A 254 11.55 6.24 -8.86
CA THR A 254 10.66 6.94 -7.91
C THR A 254 9.21 6.86 -8.37
N GLY A 255 8.29 6.63 -7.44
CA GLY A 255 6.85 6.60 -7.69
C GLY A 255 6.09 7.68 -6.93
N THR A 256 4.86 7.95 -7.37
CA THR A 256 3.93 8.89 -6.71
C THR A 256 2.54 8.30 -6.48
N ASP A 257 2.25 7.09 -6.98
CA ASP A 257 0.94 6.43 -6.86
C ASP A 257 1.02 5.20 -5.92
N TRP A 258 1.65 5.38 -4.76
CA TRP A 258 1.77 4.33 -3.76
C TRP A 258 0.44 4.11 -3.06
N LYS A 259 -0.13 2.91 -3.19
CA LYS A 259 -1.40 2.53 -2.56
C LYS A 259 -1.38 1.07 -2.11
N VAL A 260 -2.25 0.72 -1.17
CA VAL A 260 -2.49 -0.69 -0.81
C VAL A 260 -3.27 -1.35 -1.96
N PRO A 261 -2.72 -2.34 -2.67
CA PRO A 261 -3.46 -3.05 -3.72
C PRO A 261 -4.63 -3.84 -3.14
N SER A 262 -5.67 -4.08 -3.95
CA SER A 262 -6.88 -4.80 -3.54
C SER A 262 -6.64 -6.26 -3.15
N PHE A 263 -5.51 -6.85 -3.55
CA PHE A 263 -5.12 -8.21 -3.15
C PHE A 263 -4.42 -8.26 -1.77
N ILE A 264 -4.18 -7.11 -1.13
CA ILE A 264 -3.69 -7.02 0.25
C ILE A 264 -4.88 -6.68 1.15
N ASP A 265 -5.43 -7.70 1.77
CA ASP A 265 -6.63 -7.66 2.61
C ASP A 265 -6.33 -7.47 4.11
N LEU A 266 -5.05 -7.44 4.48
CA LEU A 266 -4.57 -7.37 5.86
C LEU A 266 -5.18 -6.20 6.67
N TYR A 267 -5.42 -5.06 6.03
CA TYR A 267 -5.92 -3.85 6.69
C TYR A 267 -7.44 -3.71 6.62
N ASP A 268 -8.14 -4.63 5.97
CA ASP A 268 -9.58 -4.51 5.72
C ASP A 268 -10.37 -4.60 7.02
N ASN A 269 -10.03 -5.54 7.92
CA ASN A 269 -10.73 -5.65 9.20
C ASN A 269 -10.59 -4.39 10.06
N LEU A 270 -9.40 -3.79 10.13
CA LEU A 270 -9.18 -2.52 10.83
C LEU A 270 -9.99 -1.39 10.18
N THR A 271 -9.88 -1.20 8.88
CA THR A 271 -10.56 -0.10 8.18
C THR A 271 -12.08 -0.26 8.18
N ASN A 272 -12.60 -1.48 8.01
CA ASN A 272 -14.02 -1.77 8.09
C ASN A 272 -14.56 -1.59 9.51
N SER A 273 -13.77 -1.93 10.54
CA SER A 273 -14.14 -1.64 11.93
C SER A 273 -14.25 -0.14 12.18
N LEU A 274 -13.30 0.65 11.69
CA LEU A 274 -13.35 2.12 11.80
C LEU A 274 -14.57 2.69 11.07
N VAL A 275 -14.89 2.18 9.87
CA VAL A 275 -16.11 2.57 9.16
C VAL A 275 -17.37 2.21 9.96
N ASN A 276 -17.43 1.02 10.53
CA ASN A 276 -18.54 0.59 11.39
C ASN A 276 -18.64 1.42 12.69
N ALA A 277 -17.55 2.05 13.11
CA ALA A 277 -17.50 3.00 14.22
C ALA A 277 -17.89 4.43 13.85
N GLY A 278 -18.24 4.70 12.57
CA GLY A 278 -18.72 6.00 12.11
C GLY A 278 -17.70 6.81 11.30
N TYR A 279 -16.52 6.26 11.00
CA TYR A 279 -15.58 6.92 10.09
C TYR A 279 -15.99 6.75 8.62
N GLU A 280 -15.67 7.73 7.80
CA GLU A 280 -15.88 7.75 6.36
C GLU A 280 -14.54 7.82 5.61
N LYS A 281 -14.32 6.84 4.72
CA LYS A 281 -13.13 6.80 3.86
C LYS A 281 -13.04 8.09 3.04
N ASP A 282 -11.82 8.62 2.91
CA ASP A 282 -11.50 9.85 2.19
C ASP A 282 -12.09 11.16 2.75
N LYS A 283 -12.77 11.11 3.91
CA LYS A 283 -13.26 12.29 4.64
C LYS A 283 -12.59 12.45 6.00
N ASN A 284 -12.61 11.43 6.84
CA ASN A 284 -11.95 11.42 8.16
C ASN A 284 -11.22 10.09 8.45
N LEU A 285 -11.24 9.15 7.50
CA LEU A 285 -10.40 7.96 7.50
C LEU A 285 -9.58 7.91 6.22
N PHE A 286 -8.27 7.90 6.39
CA PHE A 286 -7.29 7.96 5.32
C PHE A 286 -6.31 6.81 5.40
N VAL A 287 -5.73 6.45 4.26
CA VAL A 287 -4.62 5.50 4.18
C VAL A 287 -3.45 6.21 3.51
N PHE A 288 -2.33 6.28 4.22
CA PHE A 288 -1.08 6.80 3.64
C PHE A 288 -0.30 5.65 3.02
N GLY A 289 -0.50 5.43 1.72
CA GLY A 289 0.37 4.56 0.93
C GLY A 289 1.70 5.27 0.64
N TYR A 290 2.82 4.58 0.85
CA TYR A 290 4.15 5.19 0.76
C TYR A 290 5.21 4.28 0.15
N ASP A 291 6.30 4.91 -0.29
CA ASP A 291 7.48 4.22 -0.82
C ASP A 291 8.30 3.61 0.32
N TRP A 292 7.94 2.40 0.76
CA TRP A 292 8.61 1.67 1.84
C TRP A 292 10.08 1.36 1.58
N ARG A 293 10.61 1.68 0.40
CA ARG A 293 12.04 1.56 0.06
C ARG A 293 12.86 2.73 0.61
N LYS A 294 12.25 3.89 0.84
CA LYS A 294 12.92 5.10 1.36
C LYS A 294 13.25 4.97 2.85
N GLY A 295 14.19 5.79 3.33
CA GLY A 295 14.53 5.88 4.75
C GLY A 295 13.51 6.66 5.58
N LEU A 296 13.48 6.43 6.89
CA LEU A 296 12.50 7.02 7.83
C LEU A 296 12.53 8.55 7.86
N ASN A 297 13.70 9.16 7.63
CA ASN A 297 13.80 10.62 7.56
C ASN A 297 13.01 11.18 6.37
N ASP A 298 13.17 10.59 5.18
CA ASP A 298 12.44 11.00 3.98
C ASP A 298 10.95 10.68 4.13
N LEU A 299 10.62 9.51 4.70
CA LEU A 299 9.24 9.11 4.92
C LEU A 299 8.49 9.99 5.94
N SER A 300 9.19 10.54 6.93
CA SER A 300 8.60 11.52 7.84
C SER A 300 8.18 12.81 7.11
N VAL A 301 8.95 13.23 6.11
CA VAL A 301 8.63 14.38 5.25
C VAL A 301 7.51 14.03 4.26
N ASP A 302 7.53 12.83 3.69
CA ASP A 302 6.46 12.36 2.81
C ASP A 302 5.10 12.31 3.56
N LEU A 303 5.09 11.86 4.82
CA LEU A 303 3.88 11.89 5.65
C LEU A 303 3.42 13.33 5.96
N ASP A 304 4.35 14.25 6.24
CA ASP A 304 4.00 15.67 6.42
C ASP A 304 3.36 16.27 5.16
N ASN A 305 3.96 15.99 4.00
CA ASN A 305 3.42 16.43 2.71
C ASN A 305 2.03 15.84 2.45
N TYR A 306 1.80 14.58 2.80
CA TYR A 306 0.50 13.94 2.70
C TYR A 306 -0.54 14.65 3.57
N VAL A 307 -0.24 14.86 4.86
CA VAL A 307 -1.11 15.57 5.81
C VAL A 307 -1.40 17.00 5.35
N ASN A 308 -0.38 17.75 4.92
CA ASN A 308 -0.54 19.10 4.37
C ASN A 308 -1.37 19.10 3.08
N GLY A 309 -1.28 18.03 2.28
CA GLY A 309 -2.11 17.80 1.11
C GLY A 309 -3.59 17.64 1.47
N LEU A 310 -3.91 16.88 2.52
CA LEU A 310 -5.29 16.74 3.03
C LEU A 310 -5.86 18.08 3.50
N VAL A 311 -5.07 18.88 4.23
CA VAL A 311 -5.45 20.24 4.65
C VAL A 311 -5.74 21.13 3.43
N SER A 312 -4.84 21.10 2.44
CA SER A 312 -4.96 21.94 1.24
C SER A 312 -6.17 21.56 0.37
N GLN A 313 -6.60 20.29 0.43
CA GLN A 313 -7.80 19.78 -0.25
C GLN A 313 -9.09 20.06 0.54
N GLY A 314 -9.00 20.67 1.73
CA GLY A 314 -10.15 20.89 2.61
C GLY A 314 -10.73 19.61 3.20
N LYS A 315 -9.98 18.50 3.16
CA LYS A 315 -10.40 17.21 3.72
C LYS A 315 -10.30 17.19 5.24
N ILE A 316 -9.33 17.92 5.78
CA ILE A 316 -9.16 18.16 7.22
C ILE A 316 -8.86 19.64 7.45
N GLY A 317 -9.23 20.16 8.62
CA GLY A 317 -8.94 21.51 9.06
C GLY A 317 -7.46 21.74 9.35
N ALA A 318 -7.01 22.99 9.22
CA ALA A 318 -5.61 23.35 9.48
C ALA A 318 -5.19 23.20 10.96
N THR A 319 -6.18 23.17 11.87
CA THR A 319 -6.00 23.03 13.32
C THR A 319 -6.37 21.63 13.82
N ASP A 320 -6.85 20.76 12.94
CA ASP A 320 -7.27 19.42 13.31
C ASP A 320 -6.07 18.60 13.79
N LYS A 321 -6.30 17.78 14.81
CA LYS A 321 -5.35 16.80 15.29
C LYS A 321 -5.64 15.46 14.62
N ILE A 322 -4.59 14.69 14.37
CA ILE A 322 -4.66 13.43 13.61
C ILE A 322 -4.24 12.27 14.50
N ASP A 323 -4.99 11.18 14.40
CA ASP A 323 -4.64 9.89 14.95
C ASP A 323 -3.93 9.04 13.91
N PHE A 324 -2.67 8.69 14.16
CA PHE A 324 -1.90 7.79 13.30
C PHE A 324 -1.99 6.35 13.83
N ILE A 325 -2.40 5.41 12.97
CA ILE A 325 -2.27 3.97 13.24
C ILE A 325 -1.25 3.40 12.27
N GLY A 326 -0.04 3.13 12.77
CA GLY A 326 1.04 2.60 11.95
C GLY A 326 1.35 1.15 12.26
N HIS A 327 1.25 0.28 11.26
CA HIS A 327 1.60 -1.14 11.36
C HIS A 327 3.05 -1.38 10.96
N SER A 328 3.79 -2.17 11.75
CA SER A 328 5.14 -2.61 11.43
C SER A 328 6.06 -1.42 11.07
N TYR A 329 6.55 -1.32 9.84
CA TYR A 329 7.34 -0.17 9.39
C TYR A 329 6.55 1.15 9.41
N GLY A 330 5.25 1.13 9.15
CA GLY A 330 4.38 2.31 9.17
C GLY A 330 4.30 3.00 10.53
N GLY A 331 4.40 2.24 11.64
CA GLY A 331 4.48 2.84 12.97
C GLY A 331 5.81 3.55 13.24
N LEU A 332 6.90 3.09 12.61
CA LEU A 332 8.16 3.82 12.64
C LEU A 332 8.10 5.11 11.81
N VAL A 333 7.35 5.12 10.71
CA VAL A 333 7.09 6.35 9.92
C VAL A 333 6.32 7.38 10.76
N ALA A 334 5.22 6.97 11.40
CA ALA A 334 4.43 7.85 12.28
C ALA A 334 5.26 8.37 13.47
N ARG A 335 6.06 7.50 14.09
CA ARG A 335 7.00 7.88 15.15
C ARG A 335 8.03 8.91 14.65
N ALA A 336 8.65 8.65 13.49
CA ALA A 336 9.64 9.54 12.91
C ALA A 336 9.03 10.92 12.62
N TYR A 337 7.80 10.97 12.11
CA TYR A 337 7.04 12.22 11.95
C TYR A 337 6.93 13.00 13.26
N GLY A 338 6.44 12.36 14.34
CA GLY A 338 6.30 13.03 15.63
C GLY A 338 7.61 13.56 16.23
N GLN A 339 8.73 12.85 16.00
CA GLN A 339 10.05 13.25 16.53
C GLN A 339 10.81 14.23 15.63
N LYS A 340 10.59 14.22 14.31
CA LYS A 340 11.36 15.03 13.34
C LYS A 340 10.60 16.27 12.88
N ILE A 341 9.30 16.15 12.68
CA ILE A 341 8.44 17.24 12.21
C ILE A 341 7.82 17.96 13.40
N GLY A 342 7.27 17.20 14.35
CA GLY A 342 6.71 17.71 15.59
C GLY A 342 5.37 17.06 15.94
N THR A 343 4.87 17.34 17.14
CA THR A 343 3.64 16.76 17.68
C THR A 343 2.42 17.68 17.57
N ASP A 344 2.58 18.88 16.99
CA ASP A 344 1.53 19.90 16.93
C ASP A 344 0.30 19.50 16.12
N LYS A 345 0.41 18.54 15.18
CA LYS A 345 -0.72 18.00 14.41
C LYS A 345 -1.21 16.63 14.90
N ILE A 346 -0.64 16.13 15.98
CA ILE A 346 -0.86 14.77 16.46
C ILE A 346 -1.80 14.80 17.66
N ASP A 347 -2.84 13.96 17.63
CA ASP A 347 -3.53 13.54 18.84
C ASP A 347 -2.86 12.27 19.39
N LYS A 348 -2.89 11.17 18.63
CA LYS A 348 -2.21 9.91 18.99
C LYS A 348 -1.34 9.34 17.87
N ILE A 349 -0.30 8.63 18.28
CA ILE A 349 0.43 7.66 17.46
C ILE A 349 0.24 6.29 18.09
N ILE A 350 -0.47 5.41 17.40
CA ILE A 350 -0.66 4.01 17.75
C ILE A 350 0.26 3.18 16.86
N THR A 351 1.30 2.57 17.45
CA THR A 351 2.19 1.68 16.70
C THR A 351 1.82 0.23 16.94
N ALA A 352 1.60 -0.54 15.87
CA ALA A 352 1.19 -1.93 15.90
C ALA A 352 2.34 -2.84 15.43
N GLY A 353 2.96 -3.59 16.36
CA GLY A 353 4.05 -4.52 16.05
C GLY A 353 5.28 -3.83 15.43
N SER A 354 5.50 -2.55 15.73
CA SER A 354 6.55 -1.77 15.06
C SER A 354 7.94 -2.06 15.63
N PRO A 355 8.98 -2.33 14.80
CA PRO A 355 10.29 -2.73 15.30
C PRO A 355 11.11 -1.52 15.78
N HIS A 356 10.76 -0.93 16.92
CA HIS A 356 11.42 0.28 17.46
C HIS A 356 12.89 0.09 17.86
N GLN A 357 13.36 -1.16 17.99
CA GLN A 357 14.78 -1.51 18.11
C GLN A 357 15.27 -2.41 16.95
N GLY A 358 14.53 -2.44 15.83
CA GLY A 358 14.82 -3.24 14.64
C GLY A 358 14.33 -4.69 14.71
N LEU A 359 14.43 -5.40 13.57
CA LEU A 359 14.02 -6.81 13.44
C LEU A 359 15.14 -7.65 12.80
N ILE A 360 15.26 -8.91 13.18
CA ILE A 360 16.37 -9.76 12.72
C ILE A 360 16.29 -10.05 11.22
N ASP A 361 15.10 -10.21 10.66
CA ASP A 361 14.90 -10.51 9.24
C ASP A 361 15.47 -9.46 8.30
N SER A 362 15.53 -8.20 8.74
CA SER A 362 16.15 -7.11 7.97
C SER A 362 17.64 -7.33 7.72
N TYR A 363 18.33 -8.11 8.57
CA TYR A 363 19.72 -8.52 8.36
C TYR A 363 19.85 -9.38 7.10
N GLY A 364 18.92 -10.33 6.90
CA GLY A 364 18.86 -11.17 5.71
C GLY A 364 18.72 -10.36 4.43
N LEU A 365 17.82 -9.37 4.45
CA LEU A 365 17.60 -8.50 3.30
C LEU A 365 18.78 -7.56 3.04
N TRP A 366 19.31 -6.88 4.07
CA TRP A 366 20.36 -5.86 3.92
C TRP A 366 21.75 -6.42 3.60
N GLU A 367 22.11 -7.56 4.19
CA GLU A 367 23.44 -8.16 4.03
C GLU A 367 23.47 -9.36 3.09
N GLY A 368 22.32 -10.00 2.84
CA GLY A 368 22.22 -11.18 1.98
C GLY A 368 21.41 -10.98 0.70
N ALA A 369 20.55 -9.95 0.65
CA ALA A 369 19.44 -9.86 -0.31
C ALA A 369 18.56 -11.12 -0.29
N THR A 370 18.26 -11.59 0.93
CA THR A 370 17.45 -12.78 1.21
C THR A 370 16.17 -12.40 1.96
N VAL A 371 15.04 -12.94 1.52
CA VAL A 371 13.72 -12.75 2.14
C VAL A 371 13.33 -14.03 2.88
N TRP A 372 13.13 -13.96 4.21
CA TRP A 372 12.85 -15.14 5.04
C TRP A 372 11.35 -15.37 5.31
N LYS A 373 10.74 -14.72 6.31
CA LYS A 373 9.43 -15.14 6.87
C LYS A 373 8.21 -14.32 6.39
N ASN A 374 8.35 -13.69 5.24
CA ASN A 374 7.36 -12.75 4.72
C ASN A 374 6.13 -13.46 4.13
N VAL A 375 4.99 -12.77 4.18
CA VAL A 375 3.81 -13.12 3.37
C VAL A 375 4.09 -12.93 1.87
N TRP A 376 3.34 -13.64 1.04
CA TRP A 376 3.62 -13.78 -0.38
C TRP A 376 3.72 -12.43 -1.11
N TRP A 377 2.86 -11.46 -0.79
CA TRP A 377 2.85 -10.16 -1.46
C TRP A 377 4.06 -9.30 -1.07
N GLN A 378 4.53 -9.39 0.18
CA GLN A 378 5.79 -8.74 0.58
C GLN A 378 6.98 -9.38 -0.14
N ARG A 379 7.00 -10.71 -0.21
CA ARG A 379 8.03 -11.46 -0.95
C ARG A 379 8.04 -11.07 -2.41
N ALA A 380 6.88 -11.05 -3.06
CA ALA A 380 6.72 -10.67 -4.46
C ALA A 380 7.22 -9.24 -4.71
N ALA A 381 6.85 -8.27 -3.88
CA ALA A 381 7.30 -6.89 -4.02
C ALA A 381 8.83 -6.76 -3.97
N LEU A 382 9.45 -7.42 -2.99
CA LEU A 382 10.91 -7.40 -2.79
C LEU A 382 11.64 -8.13 -3.92
N GLU A 383 11.19 -9.32 -4.31
CA GLU A 383 11.87 -10.12 -5.34
C GLU A 383 11.68 -9.54 -6.74
N LEU A 384 10.51 -8.99 -7.07
CA LEU A 384 10.32 -8.23 -8.31
C LEU A 384 11.24 -7.02 -8.36
N MET A 385 11.31 -6.25 -7.26
CA MET A 385 12.20 -5.09 -7.18
C MET A 385 13.66 -5.51 -7.39
N ILE A 386 14.11 -6.59 -6.75
CA ILE A 386 15.51 -7.05 -6.84
C ILE A 386 15.80 -7.61 -8.24
N LYS A 387 14.99 -8.54 -8.74
CA LYS A 387 15.24 -9.27 -9.99
C LYS A 387 15.14 -8.37 -11.20
N LEU A 388 14.09 -7.55 -11.29
CA LEU A 388 13.82 -6.79 -12.52
C LEU A 388 14.67 -5.54 -12.67
N ASN A 389 15.28 -5.07 -11.58
CA ASN A 389 16.05 -3.82 -11.56
C ASN A 389 17.53 -4.03 -11.27
N GLN A 390 17.98 -5.28 -11.29
CA GLN A 390 19.39 -5.63 -11.21
C GLN A 390 20.11 -5.15 -12.46
N LYS A 391 21.03 -4.20 -12.30
CA LYS A 391 21.88 -3.76 -13.41
C LYS A 391 22.88 -4.85 -13.75
N ALA A 392 23.32 -4.88 -15.00
CA ALA A 392 24.41 -5.76 -15.40
C ALA A 392 25.65 -5.49 -14.50
N GLY A 393 26.27 -6.57 -14.02
CA GLY A 393 27.40 -6.52 -13.08
C GLY A 393 27.04 -6.15 -11.64
N GLU A 394 25.80 -5.77 -11.35
CA GLU A 394 25.34 -5.49 -10.00
C GLU A 394 24.99 -6.81 -9.30
N ASN A 395 25.40 -6.99 -8.05
CA ASN A 395 24.93 -8.12 -7.25
C ASN A 395 23.63 -7.74 -6.51
N ARG A 396 22.87 -8.75 -6.06
CA ARG A 396 21.58 -8.54 -5.39
C ARG A 396 21.65 -7.63 -4.15
N VAL A 397 22.72 -7.72 -3.35
CA VAL A 397 22.91 -6.84 -2.17
C VAL A 397 23.07 -5.38 -2.60
N ALA A 398 23.82 -5.12 -3.66
CA ALA A 398 23.96 -3.78 -4.22
C ALA A 398 22.61 -3.23 -4.73
N VAL A 399 21.76 -4.08 -5.32
CA VAL A 399 20.40 -3.70 -5.73
C VAL A 399 19.56 -3.27 -4.52
N VAL A 400 19.50 -4.08 -3.46
CA VAL A 400 18.77 -3.75 -2.23
C VAL A 400 19.26 -2.43 -1.64
N ARG A 401 20.58 -2.26 -1.48
CA ARG A 401 21.16 -1.05 -0.90
C ARG A 401 20.91 0.20 -1.74
N ARG A 402 20.79 0.06 -3.07
CA ARG A 402 20.50 1.16 -3.99
C ARG A 402 19.01 1.51 -4.03
N LEU A 403 18.15 0.50 -4.08
CA LEU A 403 16.71 0.71 -4.31
C LEU A 403 15.93 0.84 -3.02
N ALA A 404 16.31 0.12 -1.96
CA ALA A 404 15.65 0.09 -0.67
C ALA A 404 16.61 0.43 0.50
N PRO A 405 17.22 1.64 0.51
CA PRO A 405 18.06 2.07 1.61
C PRO A 405 17.33 2.07 2.97
N GLY A 406 16.00 2.20 2.98
CA GLY A 406 15.15 2.14 4.18
C GLY A 406 15.25 0.81 4.95
N THR A 407 15.64 -0.28 4.30
CA THR A 407 15.92 -1.56 4.99
C THR A 407 16.99 -1.41 6.07
N LYS A 408 17.94 -0.47 5.90
CA LYS A 408 18.96 -0.20 6.92
C LYS A 408 18.36 0.40 8.19
N ASP A 409 17.27 1.15 8.07
CA ASP A 409 16.58 1.81 9.19
C ASP A 409 15.74 0.85 10.03
N ILE A 410 15.69 -0.43 9.67
CA ILE A 410 15.02 -1.47 10.45
C ILE A 410 15.99 -2.56 10.96
N LEU A 411 17.29 -2.39 10.75
CA LEU A 411 18.32 -3.26 11.34
C LEU A 411 18.29 -3.21 12.88
N PRO A 412 18.57 -4.32 13.59
CA PRO A 412 18.57 -4.34 15.05
C PRO A 412 19.53 -3.33 15.68
N THR A 413 19.07 -2.64 16.72
CA THR A 413 19.90 -1.78 17.60
C THR A 413 20.28 -2.47 18.91
N PHE A 414 19.99 -3.76 19.04
CA PHE A 414 20.32 -4.61 20.18
C PHE A 414 21.25 -5.76 19.78
N ASP A 415 21.87 -6.41 20.76
CA ASP A 415 22.77 -7.53 20.51
C ASP A 415 21.98 -8.76 20.03
N PHE A 416 22.22 -9.16 18.77
CA PHE A 416 21.48 -10.23 18.09
C PHE A 416 22.36 -11.24 17.33
N LEU A 417 23.57 -10.84 16.90
CA LEU A 417 24.49 -11.74 16.18
C LEU A 417 25.31 -12.59 17.15
N LYS A 418 25.25 -13.92 16.98
CA LYS A 418 26.14 -14.87 17.66
C LYS A 418 27.17 -15.40 16.68
N LYS A 419 28.38 -14.84 16.71
CA LYS A 419 29.47 -15.26 15.84
C LYS A 419 30.29 -16.36 16.50
N ASN A 420 30.23 -17.57 15.95
CA ASN A 420 30.85 -18.76 16.55
C ASN A 420 30.45 -18.92 18.03
N ASP A 421 29.14 -18.82 18.31
CA ASP A 421 28.51 -18.86 19.65
C ASP A 421 28.87 -17.71 20.61
N ILE A 422 29.66 -16.73 20.16
CA ILE A 422 29.96 -15.51 20.93
C ILE A 422 29.00 -14.41 20.50
N LEU A 423 28.22 -13.89 21.45
CA LEU A 423 27.34 -12.75 21.22
C LEU A 423 28.16 -11.49 20.91
N LEU A 424 27.93 -10.90 19.75
CA LEU A 424 28.54 -9.65 19.33
C LEU A 424 27.74 -8.47 19.86
N SER A 425 28.45 -7.42 20.29
CA SER A 425 27.81 -6.16 20.61
C SER A 425 27.34 -5.47 19.33
N SER A 426 26.11 -4.98 19.34
CA SER A 426 25.52 -4.09 18.32
C SER A 426 26.34 -2.81 18.08
N GLY A 427 27.16 -2.39 19.05
CA GLY A 427 28.11 -1.30 18.87
C GLY A 427 29.35 -1.67 18.04
N SER A 428 29.62 -2.96 17.85
CA SER A 428 30.84 -3.49 17.20
C SER A 428 30.66 -3.96 15.75
N ILE A 429 29.41 -4.12 15.31
CA ILE A 429 29.07 -4.50 13.93
C ILE A 429 29.29 -3.32 12.96
N LEU A 430 29.49 -3.61 11.68
CA LEU A 430 29.74 -2.66 10.60
C LEU A 430 28.44 -2.01 10.11
N GLN A 431 27.40 -2.81 9.87
CA GLN A 431 26.11 -2.37 9.35
C GLN A 431 25.17 -1.96 10.49
N LYS A 432 25.31 -0.70 10.93
CA LYS A 432 24.53 -0.14 12.03
C LYS A 432 23.28 0.60 11.56
N ASN A 433 22.22 0.51 12.35
CA ASN A 433 21.04 1.37 12.25
C ASN A 433 21.26 2.68 13.01
N LEU A 434 21.72 3.73 12.32
CA LEU A 434 21.92 5.04 12.96
C LEU A 434 20.58 5.75 13.21
N THR A 435 19.60 5.57 12.32
CA THR A 435 18.31 6.24 12.38
C THR A 435 17.49 5.84 13.61
N LEU A 436 17.35 4.54 13.89
CA LEU A 436 16.66 4.10 15.11
C LEU A 436 17.44 4.43 16.37
N ASN A 437 18.78 4.40 16.34
CA ASN A 437 19.57 4.86 17.49
C ASN A 437 19.27 6.33 17.82
N ASP A 438 19.22 7.20 16.80
CA ASP A 438 18.86 8.60 16.99
C ASP A 438 17.43 8.76 17.51
N LEU A 439 16.45 8.06 16.94
CA LEU A 439 15.06 8.10 17.41
C LEU A 439 14.90 7.54 18.83
N ASN A 440 15.68 6.52 19.21
CA ASN A 440 15.64 5.93 20.55
C ASN A 440 16.29 6.83 21.62
N ASN A 441 17.15 7.76 21.23
CA ASN A 441 17.73 8.75 22.16
C ASN A 441 16.75 9.87 22.55
N ASP A 442 15.64 10.05 21.84
CA ASP A 442 14.67 11.13 22.07
C ASP A 442 13.20 10.65 22.13
N THR A 443 12.92 9.61 22.91
CA THR A 443 11.53 9.14 23.08
C THR A 443 10.66 10.10 23.89
N ALA A 444 11.25 11.05 24.61
CA ALA A 444 10.52 12.04 25.41
C ALA A 444 9.62 12.95 24.58
N THR A 445 10.07 13.35 23.37
CA THR A 445 9.32 14.24 22.46
C THR A 445 7.93 13.70 22.11
N ILE A 446 7.78 12.38 22.03
CA ILE A 446 6.52 11.72 21.64
C ILE A 446 5.84 10.99 22.81
N ALA A 447 6.39 11.04 24.02
CA ALA A 447 5.89 10.27 25.17
C ALA A 447 4.43 10.60 25.55
N GLY A 448 3.97 11.81 25.23
CA GLY A 448 2.59 12.25 25.50
C GLY A 448 1.56 11.86 24.45
N VAL A 449 2.00 11.42 23.26
CA VAL A 449 1.10 11.12 22.12
C VAL A 449 1.24 9.69 21.61
N LEU A 450 2.35 9.00 21.91
CA LEU A 450 2.60 7.65 21.41
C LEU A 450 2.12 6.58 22.40
N TRP A 451 1.38 5.61 21.87
CA TRP A 451 1.12 4.32 22.50
C TRP A 451 1.73 3.19 21.64
N ALA A 452 2.69 2.48 22.22
CA ALA A 452 3.39 1.38 21.54
C ALA A 452 2.71 0.04 21.84
N ASN A 453 2.34 -0.73 20.82
CA ASN A 453 1.91 -2.11 21.03
C ASN A 453 2.68 -3.11 20.18
N GLY A 454 2.75 -4.34 20.68
CA GLY A 454 3.37 -5.47 19.99
C GLY A 454 2.77 -6.79 20.42
N GLY A 455 2.98 -7.83 19.61
CA GLY A 455 2.54 -9.17 19.95
C GLY A 455 3.44 -9.83 21.00
N ASN A 456 2.90 -10.84 21.68
CA ASN A 456 3.63 -11.72 22.57
C ASN A 456 3.18 -13.18 22.39
N SER A 457 3.92 -14.10 23.02
CA SER A 457 3.60 -15.53 23.04
C SER A 457 3.74 -16.24 21.68
N ASN A 458 4.36 -15.59 20.68
CA ASN A 458 4.67 -16.19 19.38
C ASN A 458 6.17 -16.43 19.24
N GLN A 459 6.54 -17.55 18.63
CA GLN A 459 7.93 -17.93 18.43
C GLN A 459 8.61 -16.94 17.47
N THR A 460 9.56 -16.17 18.01
CA THR A 460 10.21 -15.04 17.33
C THR A 460 11.73 -15.18 17.43
N ASP A 461 12.47 -14.80 16.39
CA ASP A 461 13.93 -14.92 16.39
C ASP A 461 14.56 -13.97 17.40
N ARG A 462 15.40 -14.51 18.30
CA ARG A 462 16.15 -13.74 19.29
C ARG A 462 17.60 -13.55 18.91
N PHE A 463 18.21 -14.57 18.32
CA PHE A 463 19.60 -14.54 17.90
C PHE A 463 19.78 -15.15 16.51
N LEU A 464 20.73 -14.58 15.77
CA LEU A 464 21.18 -15.09 14.49
C LEU A 464 22.62 -15.60 14.62
N LYS A 465 22.80 -16.91 14.43
CA LYS A 465 24.09 -17.57 14.45
C LYS A 465 24.81 -17.38 13.12
N VAL A 466 25.98 -16.76 13.21
CA VAL A 466 26.81 -16.43 12.05
C VAL A 466 28.22 -16.99 12.18
N VAL A 467 28.86 -17.20 11.03
CA VAL A 467 30.26 -17.59 10.90
C VAL A 467 31.02 -16.57 10.06
N ASP A 468 32.34 -16.69 10.00
CA ASP A 468 33.12 -15.89 9.06
C ASP A 468 32.67 -16.15 7.63
N ARG A 469 32.44 -15.07 6.88
CA ARG A 469 32.12 -15.15 5.48
C ARG A 469 33.27 -15.76 4.68
N GLY A 470 32.91 -16.65 3.75
CA GLY A 470 33.82 -17.15 2.74
C GLY A 470 34.24 -16.04 1.78
N TRP A 471 35.13 -16.37 0.87
CA TRP A 471 35.64 -15.39 -0.06
C TRP A 471 34.64 -15.01 -1.14
N LEU A 472 33.78 -15.95 -1.57
CA LEU A 472 32.74 -15.67 -2.54
C LEU A 472 31.78 -14.61 -1.99
N GLU A 473 31.35 -14.76 -0.74
CA GLU A 473 30.51 -13.77 -0.06
C GLU A 473 31.22 -12.42 0.06
N LYS A 474 32.53 -12.39 0.35
CA LYS A 474 33.33 -11.15 0.34
C LYS A 474 33.31 -10.45 -1.01
N THR A 475 33.45 -11.20 -2.12
CA THR A 475 33.44 -10.64 -3.48
C THR A 475 32.06 -10.12 -3.91
N GLN A 476 31.00 -10.66 -3.33
CA GLN A 476 29.62 -10.24 -3.58
C GLN A 476 29.15 -9.15 -2.60
N GLY A 477 30.01 -8.72 -1.67
CA GLY A 477 29.63 -7.73 -0.64
C GLY A 477 28.60 -8.25 0.36
N GLN A 478 28.44 -9.57 0.45
CA GLN A 478 27.47 -10.20 1.34
C GLN A 478 28.04 -10.38 2.75
N TRP A 479 27.12 -10.39 3.73
CA TRP A 479 27.35 -10.83 5.10
C TRP A 479 28.59 -10.21 5.75
N GLU A 480 28.69 -8.88 5.66
CA GLU A 480 29.83 -8.10 6.17
C GLU A 480 30.04 -8.31 7.67
N ASP A 481 28.97 -8.51 8.43
CA ASP A 481 29.01 -8.78 9.87
C ASP A 481 28.98 -10.27 10.25
N GLY A 482 28.67 -11.16 9.30
CA GLY A 482 28.78 -12.62 9.46
C GLY A 482 27.77 -13.41 8.64
N LYS A 483 28.21 -14.52 8.03
CA LYS A 483 27.33 -15.36 7.21
C LYS A 483 26.43 -16.22 8.10
N PRO A 484 25.10 -16.23 7.93
CA PRO A 484 24.20 -17.15 8.62
C PRO A 484 24.59 -18.61 8.45
N THR A 485 24.48 -19.40 9.52
CA THR A 485 24.67 -20.87 9.46
C THR A 485 23.43 -21.56 8.88
N GLY A 486 23.52 -22.84 8.50
CA GLY A 486 22.35 -23.59 7.97
C GLY A 486 21.18 -23.73 8.95
N SER A 487 21.41 -23.57 10.26
CA SER A 487 20.35 -23.49 11.27
C SER A 487 20.53 -22.19 12.06
N ALA A 488 20.38 -21.06 11.37
CA ALA A 488 20.83 -19.76 11.86
C ALA A 488 20.06 -19.25 13.07
N PHE A 489 18.77 -19.54 13.18
CA PHE A 489 17.91 -18.87 14.15
C PHE A 489 17.85 -19.58 15.50
N GLU A 490 17.95 -18.80 16.57
CA GLU A 490 17.52 -19.19 17.91
C GLU A 490 16.31 -18.34 18.29
N THR A 491 15.22 -18.99 18.70
CA THR A 491 13.93 -18.33 18.93
C THR A 491 13.59 -18.19 20.41
N THR A 492 12.69 -17.25 20.72
CA THR A 492 12.01 -17.07 22.00
C THR A 492 10.50 -16.97 21.78
N ASN A 493 9.67 -17.11 22.81
CA ASN A 493 8.23 -16.82 22.73
C ASN A 493 7.89 -15.35 23.02
N ASP A 494 8.91 -14.51 23.19
CA ASP A 494 8.78 -13.08 23.50
C ASP A 494 8.73 -12.22 22.23
N GLY A 495 7.63 -12.34 21.48
CA GLY A 495 7.37 -11.50 20.31
C GLY A 495 6.11 -11.91 19.56
N ASP A 496 5.95 -11.36 18.37
CA ASP A 496 4.77 -11.54 17.51
C ASP A 496 5.01 -12.49 16.31
N GLY A 497 6.15 -13.19 16.28
CA GLY A 497 6.57 -14.05 15.17
C GLY A 497 7.54 -13.38 14.19
N ALA A 498 7.54 -12.04 14.13
CA ALA A 498 8.47 -11.24 13.32
C ALA A 498 9.33 -10.29 14.17
N VAL A 499 8.70 -9.56 15.08
CA VAL A 499 9.28 -8.53 15.94
C VAL A 499 9.29 -9.00 17.40
N LEU A 500 10.47 -8.94 18.01
CA LEU A 500 10.63 -9.22 19.44
C LEU A 500 9.88 -8.19 20.27
N SER A 501 9.30 -8.61 21.40
CA SER A 501 8.65 -7.69 22.35
C SER A 501 9.61 -6.61 22.86
N LEU A 502 10.89 -6.95 23.06
CA LEU A 502 11.94 -5.99 23.42
C LEU A 502 12.11 -4.89 22.37
N SER A 503 11.88 -5.22 21.10
CA SER A 503 11.98 -4.26 20.00
C SER A 503 10.69 -3.47 19.82
N ALA A 504 9.55 -4.11 20.03
CA ALA A 504 8.25 -3.49 19.83
C ALA A 504 7.91 -2.43 20.88
N VAL A 505 8.21 -2.67 22.16
CA VAL A 505 7.65 -1.82 23.22
C VAL A 505 8.67 -1.25 24.19
N ALA A 506 9.79 -1.94 24.46
CA ALA A 506 10.65 -1.65 25.62
C ALA A 506 11.25 -0.24 25.71
N SER A 507 11.24 0.53 24.61
CA SER A 507 11.67 1.94 24.59
C SER A 507 10.62 2.92 25.14
N PHE A 508 9.40 2.48 25.47
CA PHE A 508 8.28 3.36 25.80
C PHE A 508 7.61 3.02 27.14
N THR A 509 7.07 4.06 27.78
CA THR A 509 6.30 3.93 29.02
C THR A 509 4.83 3.62 28.77
N ASN A 510 4.23 4.24 27.76
CA ASN A 510 2.86 3.99 27.34
C ASN A 510 2.86 2.85 26.31
N GLN A 511 2.65 1.62 26.78
CA GLN A 511 2.83 0.43 25.97
C GLN A 511 1.88 -0.73 26.33
N SER A 512 1.70 -1.66 25.40
CA SER A 512 0.96 -2.91 25.64
C SER A 512 1.52 -4.09 24.85
N LEU A 513 1.42 -5.29 25.42
CA LEU A 513 1.66 -6.53 24.70
C LEU A 513 0.35 -7.28 24.52
N ILE A 514 0.11 -7.78 23.30
CA ILE A 514 -1.13 -8.41 22.87
C ILE A 514 -0.83 -9.87 22.49
N GLY A 515 -1.68 -10.82 22.87
CA GLY A 515 -1.50 -12.24 22.54
C GLY A 515 -1.86 -12.56 21.08
N THR A 516 -1.14 -11.96 20.14
CA THR A 516 -1.37 -12.04 18.69
C THR A 516 -0.05 -12.17 17.95
N ASN A 517 -0.08 -12.79 16.76
CA ASN A 517 1.05 -12.70 15.83
C ASN A 517 1.10 -11.33 15.14
N HIS A 518 2.12 -11.10 14.30
CA HIS A 518 2.40 -9.81 13.68
C HIS A 518 1.22 -9.27 12.86
N GLU A 519 0.67 -10.08 11.96
CA GLU A 519 -0.46 -9.72 11.10
C GLU A 519 -1.76 -9.56 11.89
N GLU A 520 -1.95 -10.39 12.91
CA GLU A 520 -3.15 -10.41 13.76
C GLU A 520 -3.35 -9.12 14.57
N ILE A 521 -2.30 -8.34 14.85
CA ILE A 521 -2.43 -7.08 15.62
C ILE A 521 -3.40 -6.11 14.92
N VAL A 522 -3.38 -6.06 13.58
CA VAL A 522 -4.27 -5.22 12.77
C VAL A 522 -5.33 -6.03 12.01
N GLY A 523 -5.15 -7.34 11.92
CA GLY A 523 -6.03 -8.24 11.18
C GLY A 523 -7.08 -8.95 12.03
N ASN A 524 -6.91 -9.07 13.35
CA ASN A 524 -7.81 -9.86 14.20
C ASN A 524 -8.55 -9.02 15.25
N LYS A 525 -9.58 -9.64 15.83
CA LYS A 525 -10.48 -8.98 16.77
C LYS A 525 -9.75 -8.46 18.01
N THR A 526 -8.90 -9.29 18.61
CA THR A 526 -8.17 -8.95 19.84
C THR A 526 -7.26 -7.74 19.66
N GLY A 527 -6.53 -7.69 18.53
CA GLY A 527 -5.64 -6.57 18.20
C GLY A 527 -6.42 -5.28 17.92
N ILE A 528 -7.46 -5.37 17.08
CA ILE A 528 -8.28 -4.21 16.73
C ILE A 528 -9.05 -3.67 17.96
N GLU A 529 -9.56 -4.54 18.84
CA GLU A 529 -10.20 -4.11 20.09
C GLU A 529 -9.25 -3.30 20.98
N LYS A 530 -7.94 -3.59 20.98
CA LYS A 530 -6.94 -2.80 21.72
C LYS A 530 -6.67 -1.45 21.08
N ILE A 531 -6.63 -1.39 19.75
CA ILE A 531 -6.54 -0.12 19.02
C ILE A 531 -7.79 0.74 19.31
N PHE A 532 -8.98 0.12 19.33
CA PHE A 532 -10.23 0.81 19.65
C PHE A 532 -10.27 1.33 21.08
N ASP A 533 -9.82 0.52 22.05
CA ASP A 533 -9.66 0.95 23.45
C ASP A 533 -8.77 2.21 23.54
N GLU A 534 -7.64 2.23 22.82
CA GLU A 534 -6.72 3.37 22.83
C GLU A 534 -7.31 4.60 22.14
N LEU A 535 -8.07 4.41 21.06
CA LEU A 535 -8.80 5.51 20.39
C LEU A 535 -10.02 6.00 21.19
N GLY A 536 -10.49 5.23 22.19
CA GLY A 536 -11.73 5.53 22.90
C GLY A 536 -13.00 5.18 22.12
N LEU A 537 -12.89 4.28 21.15
CA LEU A 537 -14.01 3.82 20.30
C LEU A 537 -14.73 2.61 20.92
N ASP A 538 -16.01 2.43 20.58
CA ASP A 538 -16.80 1.29 21.03
C ASP A 538 -16.33 -0.02 20.36
N LYS A 539 -15.73 -0.91 21.16
CA LYS A 539 -15.28 -2.25 20.73
C LYS A 539 -16.38 -3.12 20.12
N SER A 540 -17.65 -2.86 20.42
CA SER A 540 -18.76 -3.58 19.80
C SER A 540 -18.82 -3.37 18.28
N LYS A 541 -18.17 -2.31 17.78
CA LYS A 541 -18.06 -1.96 16.36
C LYS A 541 -16.95 -2.71 15.62
N VAL A 542 -16.10 -3.47 16.32
CA VAL A 542 -15.05 -4.26 15.68
C VAL A 542 -15.68 -5.38 14.84
N VAL A 543 -15.36 -5.39 13.55
CA VAL A 543 -15.77 -6.40 12.57
C VAL A 543 -14.54 -7.13 12.01
N THR A 544 -14.64 -8.45 11.87
CA THR A 544 -13.54 -9.31 11.40
C THR A 544 -14.06 -10.34 10.41
N ASP A 545 -14.68 -9.87 9.34
CA ASP A 545 -15.31 -10.71 8.31
C ASP A 545 -14.32 -11.14 7.23
N VAL A 546 -13.15 -10.49 7.17
CA VAL A 546 -12.06 -10.82 6.24
C VAL A 546 -11.07 -11.72 6.96
N THR A 547 -10.57 -12.75 6.27
CA THR A 547 -9.45 -13.57 6.75
C THR A 547 -8.21 -13.16 5.97
N PRO A 548 -7.26 -12.42 6.57
CA PRO A 548 -6.08 -11.95 5.86
C PRO A 548 -5.29 -13.09 5.21
N ASP A 549 -4.84 -12.86 3.98
CA ASP A 549 -4.00 -13.82 3.27
C ASP A 549 -2.61 -13.92 3.90
N SER A 550 -2.37 -15.07 4.52
CA SER A 550 -1.14 -15.41 5.24
C SER A 550 -0.25 -16.41 4.49
N ARG A 551 -0.60 -16.75 3.24
CA ARG A 551 0.21 -17.64 2.41
C ARG A 551 1.63 -17.08 2.23
N LYS A 552 2.61 -17.98 2.18
CA LYS A 552 4.04 -17.65 2.16
C LYS A 552 4.68 -17.87 0.78
N SER A 553 4.16 -18.82 -0.01
CA SER A 553 4.64 -19.12 -1.36
C SER A 553 3.90 -18.33 -2.44
N VAL A 554 4.55 -18.11 -3.57
CA VAL A 554 3.96 -17.46 -4.76
C VAL A 554 4.73 -17.82 -6.03
N PHE A 555 3.97 -18.11 -7.08
CA PHE A 555 4.45 -18.08 -8.45
C PHE A 555 4.22 -16.69 -9.07
N ILE A 556 5.20 -16.18 -9.80
CA ILE A 556 5.20 -14.85 -10.41
C ILE A 556 5.57 -14.98 -11.89
N ALA A 557 4.80 -14.36 -12.78
CA ALA A 557 5.20 -14.14 -14.16
C ALA A 557 5.13 -12.65 -14.52
N SER A 558 6.19 -12.10 -15.10
CA SER A 558 6.29 -10.68 -15.49
C SER A 558 6.87 -10.54 -16.89
N LEU A 559 6.19 -9.81 -17.77
CA LEU A 559 6.60 -9.61 -19.16
C LEU A 559 7.01 -8.14 -19.41
N ARG A 560 8.22 -7.94 -19.93
CA ARG A 560 8.70 -6.68 -20.49
C ARG A 560 8.48 -6.69 -21.99
N SER A 561 7.60 -5.78 -22.42
CA SER A 561 7.14 -5.51 -23.80
C SER A 561 8.10 -5.91 -24.93
N PRO A 562 7.58 -6.30 -26.11
CA PRO A 562 6.17 -6.33 -26.50
C PRO A 562 5.43 -7.63 -26.09
N GLY A 563 4.13 -7.68 -26.37
CA GLY A 563 3.27 -8.86 -26.22
C GLY A 563 2.38 -8.85 -24.96
N THR A 564 1.44 -9.79 -24.92
CA THR A 564 0.53 -10.04 -23.79
C THR A 564 0.96 -11.31 -23.06
N LEU A 565 0.92 -11.27 -21.73
CA LEU A 565 1.24 -12.39 -20.86
C LEU A 565 -0.01 -13.20 -20.58
N HIS A 566 0.05 -14.54 -20.67
CA HIS A 566 -0.96 -15.43 -20.12
C HIS A 566 -0.32 -16.55 -19.30
N VAL A 567 -1.01 -17.03 -18.26
CA VAL A 567 -0.58 -18.17 -17.45
C VAL A 567 -1.76 -19.11 -17.25
N CYS A 568 -1.57 -20.39 -17.59
CA CYS A 568 -2.59 -21.43 -17.49
C CYS A 568 -2.09 -22.64 -16.70
N ASP A 569 -3.00 -23.35 -16.03
CA ASP A 569 -2.73 -24.65 -15.45
C ASP A 569 -2.94 -25.80 -16.46
N GLU A 570 -2.68 -27.03 -16.03
CA GLU A 570 -2.87 -28.25 -16.83
C GLU A 570 -4.33 -28.53 -17.26
N THR A 571 -5.30 -27.79 -16.72
CA THR A 571 -6.73 -27.89 -17.04
C THR A 571 -7.23 -26.78 -17.95
N ASP A 572 -6.31 -25.97 -18.50
CA ASP A 572 -6.57 -24.80 -19.33
C ASP A 572 -7.34 -23.67 -18.59
N VAL A 573 -7.28 -23.63 -17.26
CA VAL A 573 -7.76 -22.48 -16.48
C VAL A 573 -6.65 -21.43 -16.46
N CYS A 574 -6.95 -20.21 -16.93
CA CYS A 574 -5.94 -19.18 -17.14
C CYS A 574 -6.21 -17.88 -16.37
N ASP A 575 -5.14 -17.12 -16.16
CA ASP A 575 -5.12 -15.71 -15.78
C ASP A 575 -6.01 -15.40 -14.56
N GLY A 576 -6.91 -14.43 -14.65
CA GLY A 576 -7.78 -14.00 -13.54
C GLY A 576 -8.70 -15.08 -12.99
N SER A 577 -8.87 -16.20 -13.71
CA SER A 577 -9.61 -17.38 -13.20
C SER A 577 -8.72 -18.34 -12.43
N LEU A 578 -7.40 -18.28 -12.63
CA LEU A 578 -6.38 -19.08 -11.96
C LEU A 578 -5.76 -18.34 -10.76
N GLY A 579 -5.40 -17.07 -10.95
CA GLY A 579 -4.68 -16.26 -9.98
C GLY A 579 -4.94 -14.76 -10.14
N ILE A 580 -4.03 -13.95 -9.62
CA ILE A 580 -4.12 -12.49 -9.72
C ILE A 580 -3.45 -12.05 -11.02
N TYR A 581 -4.26 -11.61 -11.98
CA TYR A 581 -3.78 -11.18 -13.29
C TYR A 581 -3.91 -9.66 -13.45
N LEU A 582 -2.78 -9.00 -13.69
CA LEU A 582 -2.64 -7.57 -13.89
C LEU A 582 -2.17 -7.34 -15.33
N ALA A 583 -3.13 -7.30 -16.25
CA ALA A 583 -2.88 -7.28 -17.69
C ALA A 583 -2.07 -6.05 -18.14
N ASP A 584 -2.40 -4.87 -17.60
CA ASP A 584 -1.76 -3.60 -17.96
C ASP A 584 -0.30 -3.53 -17.47
N GLU A 585 -0.03 -4.08 -16.29
CA GLU A 585 1.30 -4.24 -15.71
C GLU A 585 2.07 -5.43 -16.31
N LYS A 586 1.41 -6.26 -17.14
CA LYS A 586 1.93 -7.51 -17.70
C LYS A 586 2.50 -8.43 -16.61
N LEU A 587 1.71 -8.63 -15.56
CA LEU A 587 2.11 -9.29 -14.32
C LEU A 587 1.05 -10.29 -13.87
N PHE A 588 1.49 -11.45 -13.39
CA PHE A 588 0.64 -12.50 -12.85
C PHE A 588 1.21 -13.01 -11.52
N PHE A 589 0.33 -13.30 -10.57
CA PHE A 589 0.66 -13.96 -9.31
C PHE A 589 -0.27 -15.14 -9.05
N LEU A 590 0.30 -16.25 -8.59
CA LEU A 590 -0.46 -17.37 -8.01
C LEU A 590 0.03 -17.62 -6.58
N PRO A 591 -0.62 -17.02 -5.56
CA PRO A 591 -0.22 -17.20 -4.17
C PRO A 591 -0.57 -18.60 -3.65
N GLY A 592 0.28 -19.16 -2.80
CA GLY A 592 0.13 -20.54 -2.31
C GLY A 592 0.48 -21.60 -3.34
N TYR A 593 1.24 -21.23 -4.39
CA TYR A 593 1.74 -22.18 -5.37
C TYR A 593 2.53 -23.32 -4.69
N SER A 594 2.36 -24.53 -5.22
CA SER A 594 2.93 -25.77 -4.69
C SER A 594 3.14 -26.79 -5.82
N ASP A 595 4.16 -26.54 -6.64
CA ASP A 595 4.74 -27.46 -7.63
C ASP A 595 3.76 -28.18 -8.58
N HIS A 596 2.75 -27.48 -9.12
CA HIS A 596 1.88 -28.03 -10.17
C HIS A 596 2.16 -27.38 -11.52
N ALA A 597 2.09 -28.15 -12.61
CA ALA A 597 2.50 -27.67 -13.92
C ALA A 597 1.72 -26.41 -14.36
N LEU A 598 2.46 -25.32 -14.60
CA LEU A 598 1.96 -24.10 -15.22
C LEU A 598 2.54 -23.95 -16.61
N THR A 599 1.80 -23.28 -17.49
CA THR A 599 2.25 -22.87 -18.80
C THR A 599 2.12 -21.36 -18.92
N THR A 600 3.25 -20.69 -19.18
CA THR A 600 3.27 -19.25 -19.45
C THR A 600 3.35 -19.02 -20.95
N THR A 601 2.53 -18.14 -21.50
CA THR A 601 2.59 -17.77 -22.92
C THR A 601 2.77 -16.26 -23.11
N VAL A 602 3.45 -15.92 -24.20
CA VAL A 602 3.59 -14.55 -24.69
C VAL A 602 2.94 -14.47 -26.07
N GLU A 603 1.82 -13.76 -26.14
CA GLU A 603 1.07 -13.55 -27.38
C GLU A 603 1.40 -12.19 -28.01
N ALA A 604 1.65 -12.17 -29.32
CA ALA A 604 1.99 -10.94 -30.02
C ALA A 604 0.86 -9.89 -29.99
N ASN A 605 -0.39 -10.32 -30.17
CA ASN A 605 -1.57 -9.45 -30.18
C ASN A 605 -1.40 -8.18 -31.03
N GLY A 606 -0.81 -8.32 -32.22
CA GLY A 606 -0.55 -7.21 -33.13
C GLY A 606 0.77 -6.46 -32.88
N GLU A 607 1.47 -6.72 -31.78
CA GLU A 607 2.79 -6.17 -31.48
C GLU A 607 3.91 -7.01 -32.12
N THR A 608 5.05 -6.37 -32.36
CA THR A 608 6.28 -7.04 -32.82
C THR A 608 7.49 -6.46 -32.12
N GLY A 609 8.51 -7.27 -31.87
CA GLY A 609 9.76 -6.84 -31.23
C GLY A 609 10.23 -7.80 -30.13
N LYS A 610 11.33 -7.43 -29.48
CA LYS A 610 12.00 -8.25 -28.46
C LYS A 610 11.39 -8.05 -27.09
N TYR A 611 11.09 -9.13 -26.39
CA TYR A 611 10.56 -9.10 -25.03
C TYR A 611 11.46 -9.84 -24.06
N GLN A 612 11.26 -9.59 -22.77
CA GLN A 612 11.82 -10.39 -21.68
C GLN A 612 10.69 -10.87 -20.77
N LEU A 613 10.58 -12.17 -20.56
CA LEU A 613 9.67 -12.81 -19.63
C LEU A 613 10.46 -13.29 -18.41
N PHE A 614 9.96 -12.99 -17.22
CA PHE A 614 10.51 -13.43 -15.96
C PHE A 614 9.49 -14.33 -15.28
N VAL A 615 9.87 -15.56 -14.99
CA VAL A 615 9.03 -16.54 -14.29
C VAL A 615 9.74 -16.93 -12.99
N GLY A 616 9.05 -16.89 -11.87
CA GLY A 616 9.65 -17.20 -10.58
C GLY A 616 8.72 -17.95 -9.67
N ASP A 617 9.27 -18.91 -8.94
CA ASP A 617 8.60 -19.64 -7.88
C ASP A 617 9.40 -19.46 -6.59
N MET A 618 8.70 -19.17 -5.50
CA MET A 618 9.28 -18.72 -4.26
C MET A 618 8.46 -19.17 -3.06
N ASP A 619 9.14 -19.61 -2.02
CA ASP A 619 8.61 -19.89 -0.70
C ASP A 619 9.59 -19.39 0.39
N GLU A 620 9.44 -19.83 1.64
CA GLU A 620 10.32 -19.41 2.75
C GLU A 620 11.76 -19.92 2.63
N ASP A 621 11.97 -21.03 1.92
CA ASP A 621 13.25 -21.73 1.81
C ASP A 621 13.97 -21.43 0.48
N GLN A 622 13.22 -21.18 -0.59
CA GLN A 622 13.74 -21.03 -1.95
C GLN A 622 13.15 -19.83 -2.69
N THR A 623 13.94 -19.31 -3.63
CA THR A 623 13.54 -18.26 -4.57
C THR A 623 14.20 -18.57 -5.89
N ASN A 624 13.43 -19.12 -6.82
CA ASN A 624 13.87 -19.54 -8.13
C ASN A 624 13.35 -18.54 -9.16
N TRP A 625 14.22 -18.20 -10.12
CA TRP A 625 13.89 -17.30 -11.22
C TRP A 625 14.42 -17.87 -12.52
N THR A 626 13.54 -17.93 -13.52
CA THR A 626 13.85 -18.16 -14.91
C THR A 626 13.66 -16.85 -15.67
N GLU A 627 14.61 -16.53 -16.55
CA GLU A 627 14.51 -15.39 -17.47
C GLU A 627 14.48 -15.95 -18.89
N GLU A 628 13.49 -15.51 -19.64
CA GLU A 628 13.18 -15.91 -21.00
C GLU A 628 13.21 -14.65 -21.89
N ARG A 629 13.79 -14.74 -23.07
CA ARG A 629 13.92 -13.66 -24.03
C ARG A 629 13.45 -14.18 -25.38
N GLY A 630 12.44 -13.51 -25.91
CA GLY A 630 11.88 -13.86 -27.21
C GLY A 630 11.83 -12.65 -28.14
N ASN A 631 11.40 -12.93 -29.36
CA ASN A 631 11.22 -11.91 -30.39
C ASN A 631 9.97 -12.23 -31.20
N LEU A 632 8.95 -11.38 -31.04
CA LEU A 632 7.71 -11.46 -31.77
C LEU A 632 7.92 -10.90 -33.18
N ILE A 633 8.06 -11.79 -34.15
CA ILE A 633 8.29 -11.47 -35.58
C ILE A 633 7.00 -11.45 -36.39
N SER A 634 5.90 -11.99 -35.85
CA SER A 634 4.59 -12.02 -36.49
C SER A 634 3.49 -11.51 -35.54
N PRO A 635 2.52 -10.72 -36.04
CA PRO A 635 1.40 -10.19 -35.25
C PRO A 635 0.54 -11.24 -34.52
N ASN A 636 0.59 -12.51 -34.95
CA ASN A 636 -0.18 -13.62 -34.37
C ASN A 636 0.72 -14.69 -33.75
N GLN A 637 1.99 -14.36 -33.47
CA GLN A 637 2.91 -15.29 -32.83
C GLN A 637 2.50 -15.54 -31.37
N VAL A 638 2.66 -16.79 -30.95
CA VAL A 638 2.50 -17.21 -29.56
C VAL A 638 3.76 -18.00 -29.20
N ASP A 639 4.48 -17.52 -28.21
CA ASP A 639 5.63 -18.20 -27.64
C ASP A 639 5.20 -18.83 -26.31
N THR A 640 5.54 -20.10 -26.09
CA THR A 640 5.05 -20.91 -24.95
C THR A 640 6.21 -21.43 -24.12
N TYR A 641 6.08 -21.25 -22.81
CA TYR A 641 7.08 -21.57 -21.79
C TYR A 641 6.40 -22.42 -20.70
N PRO A 642 6.46 -23.76 -20.80
CA PRO A 642 6.07 -24.61 -19.68
C PRO A 642 7.01 -24.36 -18.48
N ASP A 643 6.51 -24.56 -17.26
CA ASP A 643 7.28 -24.37 -16.01
C ASP A 643 8.52 -25.32 -15.93
N ASP A 644 8.63 -26.29 -16.85
CA ASP A 644 9.79 -27.16 -17.05
C ASP A 644 10.78 -26.70 -18.15
N ALA A 645 10.52 -25.57 -18.82
CA ALA A 645 11.36 -25.06 -19.89
C ALA A 645 12.58 -24.29 -19.34
N GLN A 646 13.76 -24.80 -19.68
CA GLN A 646 15.01 -24.08 -19.51
C GLN A 646 15.07 -22.85 -20.43
N THR A 647 15.19 -21.68 -19.81
CA THR A 647 15.87 -20.44 -20.25
C THR A 647 16.02 -20.19 -21.75
N SER A 648 15.34 -19.19 -22.28
CA SER A 648 15.71 -18.45 -23.49
C SER A 648 16.53 -17.23 -23.09
N ASP A 649 17.85 -17.36 -23.17
CA ASP A 649 18.81 -16.28 -22.99
C ASP A 649 18.69 -15.21 -24.11
N ARG A 650 19.50 -14.13 -24.05
CA ARG A 650 19.57 -13.16 -25.19
C ARG A 650 19.94 -14.02 -26.39
N SER A 651 19.38 -13.72 -27.56
CA SER A 651 19.79 -14.49 -28.72
C SER A 651 21.30 -14.36 -28.87
N PHE A 652 21.98 -15.47 -29.15
CA PHE A 652 23.45 -15.50 -29.27
C PHE A 652 24.00 -14.38 -30.19
N ASP A 653 23.22 -13.97 -31.20
CA ASP A 653 23.58 -12.87 -32.10
C ASP A 653 23.58 -11.47 -31.42
N GLU A 654 22.74 -11.26 -30.41
CA GLU A 654 22.68 -10.03 -29.63
C GLU A 654 23.84 -9.90 -28.66
N ASP A 655 24.12 -10.96 -27.91
CA ASP A 655 25.27 -11.01 -27.01
C ASP A 655 26.57 -10.86 -27.81
N LEU A 656 26.65 -11.49 -28.98
CA LEU A 656 27.76 -11.31 -29.90
C LEU A 656 27.85 -9.87 -30.44
N SER A 657 26.73 -9.22 -30.76
CA SER A 657 26.69 -7.84 -31.22
C SER A 657 27.18 -6.87 -30.14
N ILE A 658 26.74 -7.04 -28.90
CA ILE A 658 27.16 -6.23 -27.75
C ILE A 658 28.68 -6.41 -27.53
N LEU A 659 29.15 -7.66 -27.49
CA LEU A 659 30.57 -7.95 -27.32
C LEU A 659 31.41 -7.37 -28.47
N ASN A 660 30.93 -7.42 -29.71
CA ASN A 660 31.60 -6.80 -30.86
C ASN A 660 31.64 -5.27 -30.76
N GLY A 661 30.60 -4.64 -30.21
CA GLY A 661 30.57 -3.19 -29.95
C GLY A 661 31.59 -2.77 -28.88
N LEU A 662 31.75 -3.58 -27.83
CA LEU A 662 32.66 -3.29 -26.72
C LEU A 662 34.11 -3.72 -26.98
N ILE A 663 34.30 -4.82 -27.71
CA ILE A 663 35.61 -5.40 -28.06
C ILE A 663 35.64 -5.75 -29.56
N PRO A 664 35.84 -4.75 -30.44
CA PRO A 664 35.89 -5.01 -31.87
C PRO A 664 37.02 -5.97 -32.26
N ASN A 665 36.75 -6.86 -33.23
CA ASN A 665 37.72 -7.82 -33.77
C ASN A 665 38.32 -8.78 -32.73
N TRP A 666 37.54 -9.18 -31.73
CA TRP A 666 37.99 -10.13 -30.71
C TRP A 666 38.20 -11.54 -31.30
N ASP A 667 37.28 -12.02 -32.14
CA ASP A 667 37.37 -13.31 -32.86
C ASP A 667 37.99 -13.18 -34.27
N LYS A 668 39.29 -12.88 -34.33
CA LYS A 668 40.02 -12.71 -35.61
C LYS A 668 40.08 -13.97 -36.48
N LYS A 669 39.89 -15.14 -35.89
CA LYS A 669 39.96 -16.43 -36.60
C LYS A 669 38.59 -16.88 -37.10
N ASN A 670 37.54 -16.08 -36.86
CA ASN A 670 36.16 -16.40 -37.21
C ASN A 670 35.71 -17.77 -36.66
N LEU A 671 36.19 -18.09 -35.46
CA LEU A 671 35.89 -19.34 -34.76
C LEU A 671 34.39 -19.48 -34.50
N MET A 672 33.70 -18.36 -34.27
CA MET A 672 32.25 -18.34 -34.06
C MET A 672 31.48 -18.86 -35.27
N ALA A 673 31.84 -18.40 -36.47
CA ALA A 673 31.24 -18.91 -37.70
C ALA A 673 31.54 -20.40 -37.92
N VAL A 674 32.75 -20.85 -37.57
CA VAL A 674 33.13 -22.28 -37.65
C VAL A 674 32.32 -23.13 -36.67
N ALA A 675 32.13 -22.65 -35.43
CA ALA A 675 31.37 -23.36 -34.40
C ALA A 675 29.89 -23.54 -34.77
N ARG A 676 29.27 -22.50 -35.34
CA ARG A 676 27.85 -22.47 -35.71
C ARG A 676 27.54 -23.17 -37.03
N SER A 677 28.49 -23.26 -37.97
CA SER A 677 28.24 -23.81 -39.30
C SER A 677 28.02 -25.33 -39.29
N GLU A 678 26.80 -25.78 -39.62
CA GLU A 678 26.47 -27.20 -39.81
C GLU A 678 27.26 -27.88 -40.93
N ALA A 679 27.75 -27.12 -41.91
CA ALA A 679 28.61 -27.63 -42.97
C ALA A 679 30.01 -28.07 -42.48
N GLN A 680 30.41 -27.76 -41.24
CA GLN A 680 31.69 -28.15 -40.67
C GLN A 680 31.58 -29.49 -39.91
N PRO A 681 32.62 -30.35 -39.96
CA PRO A 681 32.66 -31.58 -39.16
C PRO A 681 32.48 -31.31 -37.66
N LYS A 682 31.71 -32.17 -36.96
CA LYS A 682 31.47 -32.09 -35.50
C LYS A 682 32.76 -31.88 -34.69
N SER A 683 33.83 -32.61 -35.02
CA SER A 683 35.13 -32.47 -34.36
C SER A 683 35.76 -31.08 -34.53
N LYS A 684 35.60 -30.42 -35.69
CA LYS A 684 36.09 -29.06 -35.91
C LYS A 684 35.26 -28.02 -35.14
N ARG A 685 33.93 -28.22 -35.08
CA ARG A 685 33.01 -27.35 -34.32
C ARG A 685 33.34 -27.38 -32.82
N ILE A 686 33.55 -28.57 -32.24
CA ILE A 686 33.94 -28.75 -30.84
C ILE A 686 35.30 -28.08 -30.54
N VAL A 687 36.28 -28.20 -31.45
CA VAL A 687 37.57 -27.52 -31.29
C VAL A 687 37.42 -26.01 -31.32
N ALA A 688 36.58 -25.46 -32.22
CA ALA A 688 36.31 -24.03 -32.28
C ALA A 688 35.66 -23.50 -30.99
N ILE A 689 34.68 -24.22 -30.44
CA ILE A 689 34.04 -23.91 -29.15
C ILE A 689 35.07 -23.78 -28.03
N ARG A 690 35.98 -24.75 -27.92
CA ARG A 690 37.04 -24.73 -26.88
C ARG A 690 37.98 -23.56 -27.04
N GLN A 691 38.35 -23.23 -28.28
CA GLN A 691 39.20 -22.07 -28.58
C GLN A 691 38.49 -20.74 -28.30
N LEU A 692 37.18 -20.67 -28.48
CA LEU A 692 36.38 -19.51 -28.10
C LEU A 692 36.38 -19.31 -26.59
N ARG A 693 36.16 -20.35 -25.78
CA ARG A 693 36.24 -20.25 -24.30
C ARG A 693 37.62 -19.79 -23.82
N GLU A 694 38.70 -20.31 -24.42
CA GLU A 694 40.07 -19.86 -24.14
C GLU A 694 40.28 -18.38 -24.50
N LEU A 695 39.75 -17.96 -25.65
CA LEU A 695 39.82 -16.57 -26.10
C LEU A 695 39.04 -15.63 -25.16
N LEU A 696 37.80 -15.98 -24.82
CA LEU A 696 36.95 -15.24 -23.88
C LEU A 696 37.60 -15.15 -22.50
N SER A 697 38.18 -16.24 -22.00
CA SER A 697 38.96 -16.24 -20.76
C SER A 697 40.09 -15.21 -20.82
N GLY A 698 40.84 -15.21 -21.93
CA GLY A 698 41.90 -14.25 -22.16
C GLY A 698 41.44 -12.79 -22.23
N LEU A 699 40.23 -12.55 -22.75
CA LEU A 699 39.61 -11.23 -22.81
C LEU A 699 39.09 -10.79 -21.45
N ALA A 700 38.46 -11.69 -20.69
CA ALA A 700 37.94 -11.42 -19.36
C ALA A 700 39.06 -10.99 -18.41
N ILE A 701 40.18 -11.72 -18.42
CA ILE A 701 41.38 -11.39 -17.64
C ILE A 701 41.92 -10.01 -18.05
N LYS A 702 41.89 -9.68 -19.34
CA LYS A 702 42.36 -8.38 -19.85
C LYS A 702 41.40 -7.25 -19.45
N ALA A 703 40.10 -7.46 -19.58
CA ALA A 703 39.07 -6.49 -19.21
C ALA A 703 39.16 -6.17 -17.71
N TYR A 704 39.32 -7.21 -16.88
CA TYR A 704 39.57 -7.07 -15.45
C TYR A 704 40.81 -6.22 -15.14
N LYS A 705 41.97 -6.54 -15.75
CA LYS A 705 43.20 -5.76 -15.55
C LYS A 705 43.08 -4.29 -15.96
N ASN A 706 42.10 -3.94 -16.79
CA ASN A 706 41.85 -2.58 -17.27
C ASN A 706 40.58 -1.95 -16.66
N ASN A 707 39.97 -2.57 -15.63
CA ASN A 707 38.74 -2.12 -14.98
C ASN A 707 37.59 -1.85 -15.97
N LYS A 708 37.35 -2.78 -16.90
CA LYS A 708 36.27 -2.72 -17.90
C LYS A 708 35.15 -3.69 -17.55
N THR A 709 34.24 -3.27 -16.66
CA THR A 709 33.16 -4.13 -16.14
C THR A 709 32.13 -4.48 -17.22
N ASP A 710 31.77 -3.52 -18.06
CA ASP A 710 30.93 -3.68 -19.26
C ASP A 710 31.43 -4.79 -20.20
N GLN A 711 32.75 -4.86 -20.41
CA GLN A 711 33.37 -5.91 -21.21
C GLN A 711 33.30 -7.28 -20.53
N ILE A 712 33.44 -7.35 -19.20
CA ILE A 712 33.39 -8.60 -18.45
C ILE A 712 32.00 -9.24 -18.58
N GLU A 713 30.95 -8.43 -18.47
CA GLU A 713 29.56 -8.89 -18.58
C GLU A 713 29.27 -9.44 -19.98
N ALA A 714 29.56 -8.66 -21.03
CA ALA A 714 29.35 -9.12 -22.41
C ALA A 714 30.14 -10.40 -22.74
N ILE A 715 31.29 -10.62 -22.10
CA ILE A 715 32.04 -11.87 -22.23
C ILE A 715 31.33 -13.04 -21.54
N ILE A 716 30.77 -12.83 -20.35
CA ILE A 716 30.04 -13.86 -19.61
C ILE A 716 28.81 -14.31 -20.40
N ASP A 717 28.10 -13.35 -21.00
CA ASP A 717 26.88 -13.64 -21.75
C ASP A 717 27.19 -14.50 -22.98
N VAL A 718 28.15 -14.08 -23.80
CA VAL A 718 28.64 -14.87 -24.96
C VAL A 718 29.23 -16.21 -24.51
N TRP A 719 29.78 -16.32 -23.29
CA TRP A 719 30.26 -17.60 -22.77
C TRP A 719 29.12 -18.60 -22.55
N LYS A 720 28.01 -18.14 -21.96
CA LYS A 720 26.82 -18.98 -21.73
C LYS A 720 26.26 -19.50 -23.05
N ASP A 721 26.14 -18.63 -24.05
CA ASP A 721 25.71 -19.03 -25.40
C ASP A 721 26.62 -20.10 -26.03
N ILE A 722 27.93 -19.97 -25.81
CA ILE A 722 28.91 -20.97 -26.29
C ILE A 722 28.71 -22.30 -25.56
N ASP A 723 28.37 -22.28 -24.28
CA ASP A 723 28.05 -23.49 -23.51
C ASP A 723 26.80 -24.18 -24.08
N ASP A 724 25.74 -23.44 -24.38
CA ASP A 724 24.50 -24.01 -24.94
C ASP A 724 24.68 -24.53 -26.37
N LEU A 725 25.45 -23.79 -27.18
CA LEU A 725 25.89 -24.28 -28.48
C LEU A 725 26.69 -25.58 -28.35
N ALA A 726 27.55 -25.71 -27.33
CA ALA A 726 28.33 -26.92 -27.12
C ALA A 726 27.45 -28.12 -26.82
N GLU A 727 26.43 -27.97 -25.98
CA GLU A 727 25.46 -29.04 -25.71
C GLU A 727 24.74 -29.49 -26.98
N THR A 728 24.31 -28.53 -27.80
CA THR A 728 23.65 -28.81 -29.08
C THR A 728 24.56 -29.54 -30.05
N VAL A 729 25.83 -29.12 -30.17
CA VAL A 729 26.82 -29.70 -31.09
C VAL A 729 27.27 -31.09 -30.63
N ILE A 730 27.43 -31.29 -29.33
CA ILE A 730 27.90 -32.55 -28.75
C ILE A 730 26.76 -33.57 -28.70
N GLY A 731 25.54 -33.15 -28.36
CA GLY A 731 24.39 -34.04 -28.18
C GLY A 731 24.59 -35.05 -27.05
N SER A 732 23.67 -36.01 -26.91
CA SER A 732 23.65 -36.98 -25.80
C SER A 732 24.59 -38.18 -25.96
N ASP A 733 25.74 -38.02 -26.62
CA ASP A 733 26.67 -39.10 -26.91
C ASP A 733 27.45 -39.56 -25.64
N ASN A 734 27.84 -40.84 -25.64
CA ASN A 734 28.54 -41.50 -24.53
C ASN A 734 29.85 -42.18 -24.98
N SER A 735 30.56 -41.58 -25.93
CA SER A 735 31.79 -42.16 -26.50
C SER A 735 33.00 -42.08 -25.55
N THR A 736 32.99 -41.14 -24.60
CA THR A 736 34.06 -40.95 -23.61
C THR A 736 34.11 -42.11 -22.61
N LYS A 737 35.33 -42.61 -22.39
CA LYS A 737 35.60 -43.63 -21.37
C LYS A 737 35.45 -43.04 -19.97
N THR A 738 34.69 -43.71 -19.10
CA THR A 738 34.46 -43.30 -17.70
C THR A 738 35.74 -42.98 -16.94
N VAL A 739 36.80 -43.77 -17.13
CA VAL A 739 38.10 -43.55 -16.47
C VAL A 739 38.70 -42.18 -16.83
N PHE A 740 38.57 -41.77 -18.09
CA PHE A 740 39.07 -40.48 -18.56
C PHE A 740 38.24 -39.32 -18.00
N LEU A 741 36.92 -39.44 -17.99
CA LEU A 741 36.02 -38.44 -17.40
C LEU A 741 36.31 -38.25 -15.90
N ASN A 742 36.40 -39.35 -15.15
CA ASN A 742 36.68 -39.31 -13.71
C ASN A 742 38.03 -38.64 -13.42
N ALA A 743 39.06 -38.90 -14.22
CA ALA A 743 40.36 -38.25 -14.07
C ALA A 743 40.29 -36.73 -14.25
N ASN A 744 39.49 -36.23 -15.20
CA ASN A 744 39.30 -34.79 -15.41
C ASN A 744 38.49 -34.15 -14.26
N ILE A 745 37.42 -34.79 -13.79
CA ILE A 745 36.63 -34.29 -12.66
C ILE A 745 37.50 -34.17 -11.41
N LEU A 746 38.29 -35.21 -11.09
CA LEU A 746 39.22 -35.18 -9.96
C LEU A 746 40.29 -34.08 -10.09
N GLN A 747 40.77 -33.83 -11.31
CA GLN A 747 41.73 -32.76 -11.57
C GLN A 747 41.10 -31.37 -11.31
N VAL A 748 39.87 -31.15 -11.77
CA VAL A 748 39.15 -29.88 -11.52
C VAL A 748 38.82 -29.72 -10.05
N GLU A 749 38.49 -30.79 -9.33
CA GLU A 749 38.34 -30.78 -7.86
C GLU A 749 39.62 -30.31 -7.16
N ALA A 750 40.78 -30.82 -7.57
CA ALA A 750 42.06 -30.38 -7.01
C ALA A 750 42.32 -28.88 -7.29
N TYR A 751 42.00 -28.40 -8.50
CA TYR A 751 42.10 -26.98 -8.83
C TYR A 751 41.12 -26.13 -8.04
N LYS A 752 39.90 -26.60 -7.79
CA LYS A 752 38.93 -25.93 -6.93
C LYS A 752 39.50 -25.71 -5.54
N THR A 753 40.06 -26.76 -4.93
CA THR A 753 40.69 -26.67 -3.61
C THR A 753 41.82 -25.65 -3.59
N LEU A 754 42.65 -25.59 -4.64
CA LEU A 754 43.69 -24.58 -4.77
C LEU A 754 43.11 -23.17 -4.91
N ALA A 755 42.09 -23.01 -5.74
CA ALA A 755 41.44 -21.72 -5.98
C ALA A 755 40.77 -21.17 -4.71
N ASP A 756 40.09 -22.04 -3.95
CA ASP A 756 39.52 -21.69 -2.64
C ASP A 756 40.58 -21.16 -1.67
N ASN A 757 41.79 -21.72 -1.72
CA ASN A 757 42.92 -21.23 -0.92
C ASN A 757 43.47 -19.90 -1.42
N LEU A 758 43.66 -19.74 -2.74
CA LEU A 758 44.23 -18.53 -3.34
C LEU A 758 43.28 -17.33 -3.26
N LEU A 759 41.98 -17.58 -3.43
CA LEU A 759 40.95 -16.55 -3.45
C LEU A 759 40.38 -16.27 -2.06
N LYS A 760 40.78 -17.01 -1.01
CA LYS A 760 40.27 -16.88 0.37
C LYS A 760 40.20 -15.44 0.92
N ASN A 761 41.13 -14.58 0.47
CA ASN A 761 41.25 -13.19 0.86
C ASN A 761 40.90 -12.19 -0.26
N SER A 762 40.41 -12.67 -1.39
CA SER A 762 39.98 -11.85 -2.52
C SER A 762 38.65 -11.16 -2.20
N SER A 763 38.53 -9.90 -2.60
CA SER A 763 37.28 -9.13 -2.66
C SER A 763 36.92 -8.73 -4.10
N SER A 764 37.59 -9.32 -5.09
CA SER A 764 37.36 -9.04 -6.51
C SER A 764 36.01 -9.59 -6.99
N TYR A 765 35.08 -8.69 -7.32
CA TYR A 765 33.79 -9.04 -7.96
C TYR A 765 34.00 -9.95 -9.18
N TYR A 766 34.95 -9.60 -10.05
CA TYR A 766 35.34 -10.42 -11.21
C TYR A 766 35.65 -11.87 -10.83
N ALA A 767 36.49 -12.08 -9.81
CA ALA A 767 36.87 -13.42 -9.37
C ALA A 767 35.66 -14.19 -8.82
N GLY A 768 34.79 -13.50 -8.07
CA GLY A 768 33.54 -14.07 -7.56
C GLY A 768 32.61 -14.53 -8.67
N THR A 769 32.37 -13.68 -9.67
CA THR A 769 31.44 -13.96 -10.77
C THR A 769 31.87 -15.16 -11.60
N PHE A 770 33.13 -15.21 -12.06
CA PHE A 770 33.62 -16.36 -12.84
C PHE A 770 33.69 -17.64 -12.03
N TYR A 771 33.91 -17.55 -10.71
CA TYR A 771 33.91 -18.72 -9.85
C TYR A 771 32.50 -19.25 -9.57
N ALA A 772 31.50 -18.39 -9.46
CA ALA A 772 30.10 -18.80 -9.38
C ALA A 772 29.72 -19.60 -10.63
N LEU A 773 29.99 -19.06 -11.83
CA LEU A 773 29.79 -19.77 -13.10
C LEU A 773 30.55 -21.11 -13.16
N PHE A 774 31.79 -21.14 -12.68
CA PHE A 774 32.55 -22.38 -12.55
C PHE A 774 31.82 -23.41 -11.68
N THR A 775 31.29 -22.97 -10.53
CA THR A 775 30.63 -23.84 -9.55
C THR A 775 29.39 -24.49 -10.15
N ASP A 776 28.56 -23.69 -10.83
CA ASP A 776 27.33 -24.14 -11.49
C ASP A 776 27.66 -25.19 -12.57
N ARG A 777 28.55 -24.85 -13.51
CA ARG A 777 28.96 -25.76 -14.60
C ARG A 777 29.61 -27.04 -14.10
N PHE A 778 30.36 -26.96 -12.99
CA PHE A 778 30.98 -28.14 -12.41
C PHE A 778 29.97 -29.05 -11.68
N ALA A 779 28.94 -28.49 -11.06
CA ALA A 779 27.84 -29.26 -10.47
C ALA A 779 27.07 -30.03 -11.56
N GLU A 780 26.66 -29.36 -12.64
CA GLU A 780 26.01 -29.97 -13.79
C GLU A 780 26.86 -31.10 -14.41
N ALA A 781 28.17 -30.89 -14.54
CA ALA A 781 29.10 -31.91 -15.03
C ALA A 781 29.06 -33.18 -14.18
N LYS A 782 28.98 -33.04 -12.85
CA LYS A 782 28.92 -34.17 -11.90
C LYS A 782 27.59 -34.90 -11.95
N GLU A 783 26.50 -34.18 -12.18
CA GLU A 783 25.16 -34.76 -12.32
C GLU A 783 25.07 -35.63 -13.59
N LEU A 784 25.56 -35.11 -14.71
CA LEU A 784 25.50 -35.78 -16.01
C LEU A 784 26.53 -36.90 -16.21
N LYS A 785 27.43 -37.13 -15.24
CA LYS A 785 28.62 -38.00 -15.39
C LYS A 785 28.31 -39.44 -15.82
N THR A 786 27.11 -39.94 -15.53
CA THR A 786 26.68 -41.30 -15.85
C THR A 786 25.79 -41.36 -17.09
N SER A 787 24.94 -40.35 -17.33
CA SER A 787 23.91 -40.32 -18.36
C SER A 787 24.37 -39.71 -19.68
N LYS A 788 25.19 -38.66 -19.66
CA LYS A 788 25.67 -37.91 -20.83
C LYS A 788 27.18 -37.57 -20.69
N ARG A 789 28.05 -38.57 -20.83
CA ARG A 789 29.50 -38.50 -20.57
C ARG A 789 30.25 -37.51 -21.44
N ASP A 790 29.90 -37.36 -22.72
CA ASP A 790 30.60 -36.43 -23.60
C ASP A 790 30.27 -34.97 -23.24
N ILE A 791 29.01 -34.69 -22.87
CA ILE A 791 28.58 -33.39 -22.32
C ILE A 791 29.22 -33.15 -20.96
N SER A 792 29.21 -34.14 -20.06
CA SER A 792 29.85 -34.04 -18.74
C SER A 792 31.35 -33.71 -18.87
N LEU A 793 32.05 -34.30 -19.84
CA LEU A 793 33.45 -33.97 -20.13
C LEU A 793 33.59 -32.53 -20.61
N ASP A 794 32.73 -32.05 -21.51
CA ASP A 794 32.80 -30.68 -22.01
C ASP A 794 32.51 -29.64 -20.92
N LYS A 795 31.49 -29.87 -20.08
CA LYS A 795 31.20 -29.03 -18.91
C LYS A 795 32.36 -29.03 -17.90
N THR A 796 33.02 -30.17 -17.71
CA THR A 796 34.25 -30.26 -16.89
C THR A 796 35.40 -29.41 -17.48
N LEU A 797 35.49 -29.31 -18.81
CA LEU A 797 36.48 -28.44 -19.46
C LEU A 797 36.07 -26.96 -19.39
N SER A 798 34.80 -26.63 -19.60
CA SER A 798 34.28 -25.25 -19.46
C SER A 798 34.50 -24.73 -18.03
N SER A 799 34.18 -25.54 -17.02
CA SER A 799 34.40 -25.20 -15.61
C SER A 799 35.87 -24.95 -15.31
N ARG A 800 36.79 -25.74 -15.88
CA ARG A 800 38.22 -25.48 -15.77
C ARG A 800 38.62 -24.11 -16.33
N TYR A 801 38.13 -23.72 -17.51
CA TYR A 801 38.42 -22.41 -18.08
C TYR A 801 37.86 -21.27 -17.22
N LEU A 802 36.64 -21.40 -16.71
CA LEU A 802 36.01 -20.42 -15.81
C LEU A 802 36.80 -20.26 -14.51
N LEU A 803 37.28 -21.37 -13.94
CA LEU A 803 38.10 -21.37 -12.72
C LEU A 803 39.45 -20.66 -12.93
N LEU A 804 40.12 -20.92 -14.05
CA LEU A 804 41.36 -20.23 -14.42
C LEU A 804 41.12 -18.73 -14.65
N THR A 805 40.00 -18.41 -15.30
CA THR A 805 39.54 -17.03 -15.52
C THR A 805 39.35 -16.30 -14.19
N ALA A 806 38.67 -16.91 -13.23
CA ALA A 806 38.48 -16.37 -11.88
C ALA A 806 39.81 -16.10 -11.15
N LEU A 807 40.80 -16.98 -11.35
CA LEU A 807 42.15 -16.82 -10.79
C LEU A 807 43.02 -15.80 -11.54
N GLY A 808 42.56 -15.26 -12.67
CA GLY A 808 43.32 -14.30 -13.47
C GLY A 808 44.51 -14.91 -14.21
N VAL A 809 44.54 -16.24 -14.37
CA VAL A 809 45.62 -17.01 -15.01
C VAL A 809 45.10 -17.73 -16.25
N ARG A 810 45.99 -17.97 -17.22
CA ARG A 810 45.67 -18.71 -18.45
C ARG A 810 46.09 -20.16 -18.36
#